data_AF-A0A5C1A4R2-F1
#
_entry.id   AF-A0A5C1A4R2-F1
#
_cell.length_a   1.000
_cell.length_b   1.000
_cell.length_c   1.000
_cell.angle_alpha   90.00
_cell.angle_beta   90.00
_cell.angle_gamma   90.00
#
_symmetry.space_group_name_H-M   'P 1'
#
loop_
_entity.id
_entity.type
_entity.pdbx_description
1 polymer ?
#
loop_
_entity_poly.entity_id
_entity_poly.type
_entity_poly.pdbx_seq_one_letter_code
_entity_poly.pdbx_strand_id
1 'polypeptide(L)'
;MHSLLRFAPVVVLIGLAAVSFPSSAKEDRPAKYECRWADAPITLDGEASEDAWKHAQVIDSFRLPWLGKDDRPAKEATRAKLLWDREYMYFFAEMDDADLFADVTEHDGKVWETDAFELFFRPSKLHAGYFEFEVNAANATLDAFFPKYDQATLGKQIKTGDFHLESKVKLRGTLDKRDDVDAGWSVEGRIPWADFLRAGGRPTPGEEWTFSLCRCDYHKDWKQPEFSTTAAIKEKKLGSSFHQIDDYTPITFVGPDATTAMPYGLAKRVPVTSSTVVGSPDPPLPYKAVRVYPDFSPNFPIMVKPIPGSDQLMYIGEDGPYAGTHLWRVKDDPAVKTADAVKLFDTPKDSIATDFCFHPKFAENGSVYLGWNGPGKGVRKSKFSRITRYTMSTKPPYTLDPKSAKTIIEWESDGHNGVAVCFGVDGMMYVTSGDGTADSDRDVMGQSTDTLLAKVLRIDVDHEENGKPYAIPKDNPFLKERQFAPETWATGMRNPWRIACDAKTGDIWVGNNGQDLWETAYLVRPRDNYGWSVTEGSHPFYDRKTNGTPLTKPAIEHSHAEFRSLTGGVVYYGTQLPELNGVYLYGDYSTGRVWGMTHDGTKATLHKELATPRLQITAFGVNTRGELLICDHRGKSEGGFYTLVPNLDAQPSNFPRKLSESGLFADVPTHAMKPGVIPYSVNAPFWSDGLHKERFVAIPSAEQVEFTRKNGWNFPDRTVIVKSFALEREEGNAASRKWVETRFFTKQGTEWAGYSYLWNDAGTDAELVGGGGLDKEFTVKTAAGERKQVWHYPSRSECMVCHSRAANFVLGLCEVQMNKSHDYGTCTSNQLREWEHLGLLKYDGVSEARGKPREWGEAKGLKGKELDDFVAVHGQQPNQRQPKGSSLLHQSPAAFRKLVDPYDAKQDLTARAKSWLHANCSSCHVEAGGGNAAMELEFTTALDKMRILDVKPLHHTFDFADAKLIAPGHPERSVLLKRASLRGPHQMPPLSSTCVDERGVAMLKEWIEAMKK
;
A
#
# COMPACT_ATOMS: atom_id res chain seq x y z
N MET A 1 -64.60 26.88 -56.76
CA MET A 1 -63.74 27.45 -57.84
C MET A 1 -62.47 26.61 -57.88
N HIS A 2 -62.33 25.71 -58.87
CA HIS A 2 -61.39 25.85 -60.01
C HIS A 2 -59.91 25.92 -59.54
N SER A 3 -58.94 25.15 -60.02
CA SER A 3 -58.87 24.11 -61.06
C SER A 3 -57.44 23.55 -61.10
N LEU A 4 -57.34 22.24 -61.34
CA LEU A 4 -56.36 21.53 -62.18
C LEU A 4 -54.84 21.63 -61.96
N LEU A 5 -54.29 20.46 -61.65
CA LEU A 5 -52.96 19.96 -62.04
C LEU A 5 -52.64 20.23 -63.52
N ARG A 6 -51.36 20.57 -63.80
CA ARG A 6 -50.65 20.16 -65.03
C ARG A 6 -49.20 19.81 -64.73
N PHE A 7 -48.83 18.63 -65.21
CA PHE A 7 -47.48 18.07 -65.30
C PHE A 7 -46.57 18.89 -66.23
N ALA A 8 -45.28 18.95 -65.90
CA ALA A 8 -44.18 19.24 -66.82
C ALA A 8 -42.96 18.36 -66.45
N PRO A 9 -42.13 17.94 -67.42
CA PRO A 9 -41.34 16.72 -67.34
C PRO A 9 -40.01 16.89 -66.63
N VAL A 10 -39.59 15.82 -65.94
CA VAL A 10 -38.23 15.63 -65.43
C VAL A 10 -37.31 15.39 -66.62
N VAL A 11 -36.40 16.33 -66.87
CA VAL A 11 -35.19 16.09 -67.68
C VAL A 11 -34.08 15.72 -66.71
N VAL A 12 -33.73 14.43 -66.67
CA VAL A 12 -32.51 13.96 -66.01
C VAL A 12 -31.33 14.35 -66.90
N LEU A 13 -30.64 15.43 -66.53
CA LEU A 13 -29.30 15.73 -67.02
C LEU A 13 -28.32 14.91 -66.18
N ILE A 14 -27.83 13.81 -66.75
CA ILE A 14 -26.63 13.11 -66.27
C ILE A 14 -25.45 14.04 -66.57
N GLY A 15 -25.15 14.92 -65.62
CA GLY A 15 -23.86 15.61 -65.57
C GLY A 15 -22.84 14.64 -64.98
N LEU A 16 -22.03 14.01 -65.84
CA LEU A 16 -20.74 13.47 -65.43
C LEU A 16 -19.88 14.66 -64.96
N ALA A 17 -19.98 14.98 -63.67
CA ALA A 17 -18.95 15.75 -63.00
C ALA A 17 -17.75 14.80 -62.87
N ALA A 18 -16.79 14.94 -63.80
CA ALA A 18 -15.45 14.46 -63.56
C ALA A 18 -14.96 15.14 -62.27
N VAL A 19 -14.96 14.38 -61.16
CA VAL A 19 -14.30 14.79 -59.93
C VAL A 19 -12.83 14.87 -60.28
N SER A 20 -12.34 16.10 -60.49
CA SER A 20 -10.91 16.36 -60.55
C SER A 20 -10.33 16.06 -59.17
N PHE A 21 -9.70 14.90 -59.01
CA PHE A 21 -8.89 14.59 -57.85
C PHE A 21 -7.71 15.58 -57.83
N PRO A 22 -7.41 16.22 -56.68
CA PRO A 22 -6.20 17.01 -56.56
C PRO A 22 -4.98 16.11 -56.78
N SER A 23 -4.04 16.66 -57.55
CA SER A 23 -2.69 16.19 -57.85
C SER A 23 -2.00 15.35 -56.75
N SER A 24 -1.21 14.40 -57.23
CA SER A 24 -0.22 13.54 -56.56
C SER A 24 0.53 14.18 -55.38
N ALA A 25 0.94 13.33 -54.42
CA ALA A 25 1.79 13.58 -53.25
C ALA A 25 2.64 14.87 -53.30
N LYS A 26 2.64 15.65 -52.20
CA LYS A 26 3.51 16.83 -52.07
C LYS A 26 4.98 16.47 -52.33
N GLU A 27 5.70 17.37 -53.03
CA GLU A 27 7.12 17.20 -53.37
C GLU A 27 8.05 17.14 -52.15
N ASP A 28 7.72 17.85 -51.06
CA ASP A 28 8.59 17.99 -49.89
C ASP A 28 8.26 16.99 -48.76
N ARG A 29 9.22 16.12 -48.44
CA ARG A 29 9.19 15.29 -47.22
C ARG A 29 9.35 16.18 -45.97
N PRO A 30 8.44 16.14 -44.99
CA PRO A 30 8.65 16.79 -43.70
C PRO A 30 9.94 16.32 -43.03
N ALA A 31 10.70 17.25 -42.44
CA ALA A 31 11.90 16.90 -41.66
C ALA A 31 11.57 16.10 -40.38
N LYS A 32 10.30 16.12 -39.95
CA LYS A 32 9.79 15.48 -38.74
C LYS A 32 8.27 15.31 -38.81
N TYR A 33 7.78 14.25 -38.18
CA TYR A 33 6.35 13.95 -38.01
C TYR A 33 5.94 13.96 -36.53
N GLU A 34 4.63 13.95 -36.29
CA GLU A 34 4.00 13.90 -34.97
C GLU A 34 3.06 12.68 -34.87
N CYS A 35 3.24 11.89 -33.82
CA CYS A 35 2.26 10.93 -33.34
C CYS A 35 1.48 11.61 -32.21
N ARG A 36 0.21 11.93 -32.44
CA ARG A 36 -0.58 12.78 -31.53
C ARG A 36 -1.45 11.96 -30.59
N TRP A 37 -1.78 12.55 -29.45
CA TRP A 37 -2.56 11.89 -28.41
C TRP A 37 -3.99 11.57 -28.86
N ALA A 38 -4.49 10.39 -28.47
CA ALA A 38 -5.88 9.98 -28.57
C ALA A 38 -6.43 9.67 -27.18
N ASP A 39 -7.24 10.57 -26.61
CA ASP A 39 -7.78 10.36 -25.25
C ASP A 39 -9.06 9.49 -25.27
N ALA A 40 -9.69 9.33 -26.44
CA ALA A 40 -10.85 8.48 -26.66
C ALA A 40 -10.43 7.14 -27.29
N PRO A 41 -11.08 6.02 -26.93
CA PRO A 41 -10.82 4.73 -27.56
C PRO A 41 -11.08 4.75 -29.07
N ILE A 42 -10.21 4.09 -29.83
CA ILE A 42 -10.39 3.82 -31.27
C ILE A 42 -11.08 2.47 -31.45
N THR A 43 -12.11 2.41 -32.29
CA THR A 43 -12.82 1.20 -32.65
C THR A 43 -12.23 0.67 -33.96
N LEU A 44 -11.62 -0.51 -33.93
CA LEU A 44 -11.02 -1.07 -35.15
C LEU A 44 -12.12 -1.56 -36.10
N ASP A 45 -12.37 -0.80 -37.16
CA ASP A 45 -13.29 -1.17 -38.24
C ASP A 45 -12.68 -0.99 -39.65
N GLY A 46 -11.45 -0.47 -39.73
CA GLY A 46 -10.76 -0.21 -40.98
C GLY A 46 -11.09 1.16 -41.58
N GLU A 47 -11.75 2.04 -40.83
CA GLU A 47 -12.14 3.38 -41.22
C GLU A 47 -11.62 4.44 -40.24
N ALA A 48 -11.16 5.58 -40.74
CA ALA A 48 -10.73 6.69 -39.89
C ALA A 48 -11.92 7.56 -39.43
N SER A 49 -12.95 6.94 -38.84
CA SER A 49 -14.24 7.58 -38.55
C SER A 49 -14.24 8.38 -37.24
N GLU A 50 -13.39 8.01 -36.28
CA GLU A 50 -13.28 8.63 -34.97
C GLU A 50 -12.75 10.06 -35.03
N ASP A 51 -13.23 10.90 -34.10
CA ASP A 51 -12.80 12.29 -33.98
C ASP A 51 -11.28 12.42 -33.77
N ALA A 52 -10.65 11.48 -33.08
CA ALA A 52 -9.21 11.50 -32.83
C ALA A 52 -8.40 11.51 -34.16
N TRP A 53 -8.88 10.81 -35.19
CA TRP A 53 -8.24 10.77 -36.51
C TRP A 53 -8.28 12.10 -37.26
N LYS A 54 -9.14 13.05 -36.87
CA LYS A 54 -9.21 14.40 -37.46
C LYS A 54 -8.03 15.27 -37.03
N HIS A 55 -7.44 14.97 -35.87
CA HIS A 55 -6.31 15.71 -35.32
C HIS A 55 -4.96 15.07 -35.65
N ALA A 56 -4.94 13.83 -36.13
CA ALA A 56 -3.73 13.15 -36.57
C ALA A 56 -3.06 13.89 -37.76
N GLN A 57 -1.73 13.90 -37.78
CA GLN A 57 -1.00 14.38 -38.96
C GLN A 57 -1.18 13.39 -40.12
N VAL A 58 -1.53 13.91 -41.30
CA VAL A 58 -1.56 13.10 -42.54
C VAL A 58 -0.13 12.89 -43.04
N ILE A 59 0.19 11.63 -43.35
CA ILE A 59 1.47 11.19 -43.90
C ILE A 59 1.20 10.67 -45.31
N ASP A 60 1.62 11.40 -46.33
CA ASP A 60 1.31 11.13 -47.75
C ASP A 60 2.56 11.11 -48.66
N SER A 61 3.75 11.13 -48.07
CA SER A 61 5.03 11.24 -48.79
C SER A 61 5.63 9.88 -49.17
N PHE A 62 4.83 8.96 -49.70
CA PHE A 62 5.26 7.62 -50.14
C PHE A 62 5.97 7.69 -51.50
N ARG A 63 7.25 7.34 -51.53
CA ARG A 63 8.12 7.51 -52.70
C ARG A 63 9.06 6.32 -52.91
N LEU A 64 9.73 6.27 -54.06
CA LEU A 64 10.68 5.20 -54.42
C LEU A 64 12.14 5.69 -54.40
N PRO A 65 12.74 5.96 -53.23
CA PRO A 65 14.10 6.51 -53.15
C PRO A 65 15.19 5.56 -53.66
N TRP A 66 14.92 4.26 -53.77
CA TRP A 66 15.82 3.26 -54.38
C TRP A 66 16.02 3.44 -55.89
N LEU A 67 15.31 4.37 -56.53
CA LEU A 67 15.57 4.82 -57.91
C LEU A 67 16.67 5.89 -57.97
N GLY A 68 17.20 6.36 -56.84
CA GLY A 68 18.28 7.33 -56.77
C GLY A 68 17.89 8.68 -57.35
N LYS A 69 18.57 9.12 -58.40
CA LYS A 69 18.27 10.40 -59.10
C LYS A 69 16.86 10.45 -59.70
N ASP A 70 16.23 9.29 -59.89
CA ASP A 70 14.89 9.14 -60.46
C ASP A 70 13.85 8.89 -59.34
N ASP A 71 14.13 9.26 -58.08
CA ASP A 71 13.17 9.24 -56.96
C ASP A 71 11.89 10.00 -57.35
N ARG A 72 10.76 9.29 -57.31
CA ARG A 72 9.44 9.81 -57.61
C ARG A 72 8.41 9.31 -56.59
N PRO A 73 7.24 9.96 -56.47
CA PRO A 73 6.09 9.39 -55.79
C PRO A 73 5.71 8.00 -56.32
N ALA A 74 5.10 7.20 -55.45
CA ALA A 74 4.39 5.99 -55.84
C ALA A 74 3.30 6.32 -56.88
N LYS A 75 3.02 5.38 -57.80
CA LYS A 75 1.99 5.59 -58.82
C LYS A 75 0.60 5.67 -58.21
N GLU A 76 0.30 4.76 -57.30
CA GLU A 76 -0.95 4.72 -56.54
C GLU A 76 -0.78 5.44 -55.20
N ALA A 77 -1.79 6.22 -54.80
CA ALA A 77 -1.67 7.07 -53.62
C ALA A 77 -1.77 6.27 -52.31
N THR A 78 -1.08 6.75 -51.28
CA THR A 78 -1.20 6.24 -49.93
C THR A 78 -1.23 7.39 -48.94
N ARG A 79 -2.20 7.38 -48.03
CA ARG A 79 -2.29 8.32 -46.91
C ARG A 79 -2.36 7.54 -45.61
N ALA A 80 -1.48 7.87 -44.67
CA ALA A 80 -1.44 7.25 -43.36
C ALA A 80 -1.57 8.28 -42.23
N LYS A 81 -1.95 7.80 -41.04
CA LYS A 81 -2.09 8.57 -39.81
C LYS A 81 -1.58 7.73 -38.65
N LEU A 82 -0.95 8.39 -37.67
CA LEU A 82 -0.49 7.76 -36.43
C LEU A 82 -1.04 8.52 -35.22
N LEU A 83 -1.50 7.77 -34.23
CA LEU A 83 -1.96 8.28 -32.94
C LEU A 83 -1.40 7.42 -31.81
N TRP A 84 -1.47 7.90 -30.58
CA TRP A 84 -1.11 7.10 -29.42
C TRP A 84 -1.88 7.49 -28.15
N ASP A 85 -1.96 6.54 -27.22
CA ASP A 85 -2.54 6.76 -25.90
C ASP A 85 -1.72 6.07 -24.79
N ARG A 86 -2.35 5.81 -23.64
CA ARG A 86 -1.72 5.14 -22.49
C ARG A 86 -1.37 3.68 -22.77
N GLU A 87 -2.11 3.00 -23.64
CA GLU A 87 -2.09 1.55 -23.81
C GLU A 87 -1.54 1.12 -25.17
N TYR A 88 -1.79 1.92 -26.21
CA TYR A 88 -1.52 1.58 -27.59
C TYR A 88 -0.86 2.72 -28.39
N MET A 89 -0.17 2.31 -29.44
CA MET A 89 0.05 3.11 -30.63
C MET A 89 -0.96 2.68 -31.70
N TYR A 90 -1.61 3.63 -32.34
CA TYR A 90 -2.61 3.41 -33.38
C TYR A 90 -2.07 3.81 -34.74
N PHE A 91 -2.51 3.10 -35.78
CA PHE A 91 -2.23 3.45 -37.16
C PHE A 91 -3.49 3.29 -38.02
N PHE A 92 -3.59 4.17 -39.02
CA PHE A 92 -4.56 4.06 -40.11
C PHE A 92 -3.83 4.31 -41.42
N ALA A 93 -4.11 3.54 -42.46
CA ALA A 93 -3.64 3.79 -43.81
C ALA A 93 -4.75 3.53 -44.83
N GLU A 94 -4.89 4.44 -45.78
CA GLU A 94 -5.75 4.33 -46.95
C GLU A 94 -4.86 4.29 -48.19
N MET A 95 -5.02 3.25 -49.01
CA MET A 95 -4.24 3.00 -50.20
C MET A 95 -5.18 2.87 -51.39
N ASP A 96 -4.94 3.66 -52.43
CA ASP A 96 -5.56 3.47 -53.74
C ASP A 96 -4.91 2.24 -54.37
N ASP A 97 -5.69 1.32 -54.93
CA ASP A 97 -5.19 0.10 -55.56
C ASP A 97 -6.21 -0.40 -56.58
N ALA A 98 -5.76 -0.63 -57.81
CA ALA A 98 -6.63 -1.00 -58.92
C ALA A 98 -6.82 -2.51 -59.06
N ASP A 99 -5.98 -3.34 -58.41
CA ASP A 99 -6.04 -4.80 -58.50
C ASP A 99 -5.57 -5.49 -57.21
N LEU A 100 -6.44 -5.52 -56.20
CA LEU A 100 -6.13 -6.01 -54.86
C LEU A 100 -5.57 -7.45 -54.85
N PHE A 101 -4.37 -7.63 -54.31
CA PHE A 101 -3.67 -8.91 -54.25
C PHE A 101 -3.13 -9.23 -52.85
N ALA A 102 -3.66 -10.28 -52.21
CA ALA A 102 -3.14 -10.82 -50.94
C ALA A 102 -3.48 -12.30 -50.74
N ASP A 103 -2.66 -13.19 -51.31
CA ASP A 103 -2.82 -14.65 -51.18
C ASP A 103 -2.24 -15.24 -49.89
N VAL A 104 -1.49 -14.44 -49.12
CA VAL A 104 -0.99 -14.78 -47.77
C VAL A 104 -2.08 -14.46 -46.75
N THR A 105 -2.49 -15.46 -45.96
CA THR A 105 -3.60 -15.32 -44.99
C THR A 105 -3.19 -15.67 -43.56
N GLU A 106 -2.06 -16.34 -43.41
CA GLU A 106 -1.52 -16.75 -42.12
C GLU A 106 -0.77 -15.61 -41.41
N HIS A 107 -0.91 -15.55 -40.10
CA HIS A 107 -0.09 -14.71 -39.23
C HIS A 107 1.39 -15.16 -39.28
N ASP A 108 2.32 -14.20 -39.31
CA ASP A 108 3.75 -14.38 -39.55
C ASP A 108 4.10 -15.09 -40.87
N GLY A 109 3.17 -15.03 -41.83
CA GLY A 109 3.41 -15.37 -43.22
C GLY A 109 4.34 -14.35 -43.88
N LYS A 110 4.67 -14.57 -45.15
CA LYS A 110 5.47 -13.63 -45.92
C LYS A 110 4.60 -12.49 -46.47
N VAL A 111 4.05 -11.69 -45.57
CA VAL A 111 3.04 -10.65 -45.89
C VAL A 111 3.57 -9.66 -46.95
N TRP A 112 4.85 -9.30 -46.88
CA TRP A 112 5.57 -8.47 -47.88
C TRP A 112 5.63 -9.03 -49.32
N GLU A 113 5.28 -10.29 -49.60
CA GLU A 113 5.22 -10.85 -50.97
C GLU A 113 3.88 -10.51 -51.67
N THR A 114 3.00 -9.75 -51.00
CA THR A 114 1.67 -9.31 -51.45
C THR A 114 1.47 -7.80 -51.25
N ASP A 115 0.28 -7.27 -51.57
CA ASP A 115 -0.03 -5.87 -51.26
C ASP A 115 -0.08 -5.67 -49.75
N ALA A 116 0.92 -4.97 -49.23
CA ALA A 116 1.18 -4.86 -47.80
C ALA A 116 1.49 -3.42 -47.38
N PHE A 117 1.01 -3.07 -46.19
CA PHE A 117 1.36 -1.86 -45.48
C PHE A 117 2.27 -2.22 -44.31
N GLU A 118 3.46 -1.61 -44.27
CA GLU A 118 4.48 -1.93 -43.27
C GLU A 118 4.85 -0.71 -42.43
N LEU A 119 5.07 -0.94 -41.15
CA LEU A 119 5.43 0.07 -40.17
C LEU A 119 6.74 -0.32 -39.48
N PHE A 120 7.74 0.54 -39.60
CA PHE A 120 9.00 0.38 -38.90
C PHE A 120 9.18 1.44 -37.83
N PHE A 121 9.49 1.01 -36.61
CA PHE A 121 9.75 1.91 -35.49
C PHE A 121 11.10 1.62 -34.86
N ARG A 122 11.95 2.64 -34.77
CA ARG A 122 13.22 2.60 -34.07
C ARG A 122 13.15 3.54 -32.86
N PRO A 123 13.00 3.00 -31.64
CA PRO A 123 12.79 3.81 -30.43
C PRO A 123 13.96 4.72 -30.03
N SER A 124 15.15 4.51 -30.60
CA SER A 124 16.32 5.34 -30.27
C SER A 124 17.34 5.36 -31.41
N LYS A 125 17.84 6.56 -31.74
CA LYS A 125 18.99 6.74 -32.64
C LYS A 125 20.31 6.22 -32.03
N LEU A 126 20.39 6.12 -30.71
CA LEU A 126 21.59 5.70 -29.97
C LEU A 126 21.68 4.18 -29.81
N HIS A 127 20.59 3.45 -30.05
CA HIS A 127 20.53 2.00 -29.92
C HIS A 127 20.10 1.37 -31.25
N ALA A 128 20.47 0.11 -31.46
CA ALA A 128 20.31 -0.55 -32.76
C ALA A 128 18.93 -1.19 -32.97
N GLY A 129 18.17 -1.42 -31.89
CA GLY A 129 16.92 -2.17 -31.97
C GLY A 129 15.77 -1.41 -32.64
N TYR A 130 14.98 -2.13 -33.43
CA TYR A 130 13.80 -1.61 -34.12
C TYR A 130 12.72 -2.69 -34.23
N PHE A 131 11.51 -2.26 -34.55
CA PHE A 131 10.33 -3.09 -34.72
C PHE A 131 9.80 -2.96 -36.14
N GLU A 132 9.17 -4.04 -36.60
CA GLU A 132 8.47 -4.14 -37.88
C GLU A 132 7.07 -4.70 -37.59
N PHE A 133 6.08 -4.13 -38.26
CA PHE A 133 4.70 -4.57 -38.24
C PHE A 133 4.15 -4.50 -39.66
N GLU A 134 3.52 -5.55 -40.15
CA GLU A 134 2.95 -5.59 -41.50
C GLU A 134 1.47 -5.99 -41.43
N VAL A 135 0.67 -5.45 -42.35
CA VAL A 135 -0.69 -5.91 -42.62
C VAL A 135 -0.92 -5.92 -44.13
N ASN A 136 -1.45 -6.99 -44.70
CA ASN A 136 -1.87 -7.03 -46.11
C ASN A 136 -3.39 -6.84 -46.28
N ALA A 137 -3.84 -6.78 -47.54
CA ALA A 137 -5.27 -6.63 -47.87
C ALA A 137 -6.16 -7.80 -47.39
N ALA A 138 -5.58 -8.98 -47.11
CA ALA A 138 -6.29 -10.10 -46.49
C ALA A 138 -6.39 -9.99 -44.95
N ASN A 139 -5.82 -8.93 -44.36
CA ASN A 139 -5.66 -8.73 -42.92
C ASN A 139 -4.77 -9.79 -42.24
N ALA A 140 -3.87 -10.43 -42.99
CA ALA A 140 -2.76 -11.19 -42.42
C ALA A 140 -1.73 -10.21 -41.85
N THR A 141 -1.11 -10.58 -40.73
CA THR A 141 -0.18 -9.72 -40.01
C THR A 141 1.17 -10.37 -39.80
N LEU A 142 2.22 -9.55 -39.75
CA LEU A 142 3.54 -9.93 -39.28
C LEU A 142 4.00 -8.93 -38.23
N ASP A 143 4.66 -9.40 -37.18
CA ASP A 143 5.27 -8.52 -36.18
C ASP A 143 6.61 -9.07 -35.69
N ALA A 144 7.59 -8.18 -35.59
CA ALA A 144 8.95 -8.58 -35.28
C ALA A 144 9.72 -7.51 -34.52
N PHE A 145 10.61 -7.98 -33.63
CA PHE A 145 11.62 -7.15 -32.99
C PHE A 145 13.01 -7.58 -33.43
N PHE A 146 13.78 -6.63 -33.94
CA PHE A 146 15.15 -6.81 -34.35
C PHE A 146 16.06 -6.10 -33.35
N PRO A 147 16.83 -6.82 -32.51
CA PRO A 147 17.77 -6.19 -31.56
C PRO A 147 18.86 -5.36 -32.26
N LYS A 148 19.17 -5.72 -33.51
CA LYS A 148 20.01 -5.01 -34.47
C LYS A 148 19.68 -5.55 -35.87
N TYR A 149 19.96 -4.77 -36.90
CA TYR A 149 19.92 -5.28 -38.27
C TYR A 149 21.02 -6.34 -38.49
N ASP A 150 20.64 -7.52 -38.96
CA ASP A 150 21.54 -8.58 -39.40
C ASP A 150 20.84 -9.49 -40.43
N GLN A 151 21.27 -9.36 -41.68
CA GLN A 151 20.70 -10.06 -42.83
C GLN A 151 20.68 -11.59 -42.66
N ALA A 152 21.66 -12.18 -41.95
CA ALA A 152 21.72 -13.63 -41.75
C ALA A 152 20.65 -14.15 -40.78
N THR A 153 19.98 -13.25 -40.06
CA THR A 153 19.04 -13.59 -38.99
C THR A 153 17.61 -13.14 -39.24
N LEU A 154 17.37 -12.33 -40.28
CA LEU A 154 16.10 -11.63 -40.59
C LEU A 154 14.83 -12.50 -40.43
N GLY A 155 14.88 -13.78 -40.86
CA GLY A 155 13.74 -14.71 -40.74
C GLY A 155 13.62 -15.46 -39.41
N LYS A 156 14.67 -15.48 -38.58
CA LYS A 156 14.63 -16.12 -37.25
C LYS A 156 13.93 -15.23 -36.23
N GLN A 157 14.05 -13.91 -36.36
CA GLN A 157 13.47 -12.96 -35.41
C GLN A 157 11.94 -12.89 -35.48
N ILE A 158 11.36 -13.10 -36.66
CA ILE A 158 9.91 -13.16 -36.90
C ILE A 158 9.27 -14.23 -35.99
N LYS A 159 9.94 -15.36 -35.77
CA LYS A 159 9.43 -16.44 -34.91
C LYS A 159 9.76 -16.28 -33.42
N THR A 160 10.35 -15.15 -33.02
CA THR A 160 10.80 -14.94 -31.64
C THR A 160 10.03 -13.83 -30.97
N GLY A 161 8.92 -14.19 -30.33
CA GLY A 161 8.19 -13.29 -29.46
C GLY A 161 6.71 -13.64 -29.39
N ASP A 162 6.06 -13.17 -28.34
CA ASP A 162 4.60 -13.02 -28.32
C ASP A 162 4.35 -11.52 -28.55
N PHE A 163 3.70 -11.19 -29.64
CA PHE A 163 3.21 -9.85 -29.96
C PHE A 163 1.67 -9.88 -30.01
N HIS A 164 1.09 -8.68 -29.98
CA HIS A 164 -0.35 -8.51 -29.78
C HIS A 164 -0.89 -7.41 -30.70
N LEU A 165 -0.35 -7.30 -31.92
CA LEU A 165 -0.87 -6.42 -32.96
C LEU A 165 -2.33 -6.82 -33.29
N GLU A 166 -3.22 -5.84 -33.32
CA GLU A 166 -4.60 -6.00 -33.77
C GLU A 166 -4.86 -5.08 -34.97
N SER A 167 -5.50 -5.60 -36.02
CA SER A 167 -5.86 -4.84 -37.22
C SER A 167 -7.20 -5.23 -37.82
N LYS A 168 -7.80 -4.30 -38.55
CA LYS A 168 -8.96 -4.50 -39.43
C LYS A 168 -8.73 -3.84 -40.78
N VAL A 169 -9.10 -4.57 -41.83
CA VAL A 169 -9.03 -4.11 -43.22
C VAL A 169 -10.43 -3.89 -43.77
N LYS A 170 -10.61 -2.80 -44.51
CA LYS A 170 -11.78 -2.52 -45.31
C LYS A 170 -11.40 -2.44 -46.79
N LEU A 171 -11.97 -3.33 -47.59
CA LEU A 171 -11.75 -3.37 -49.03
C LEU A 171 -12.76 -2.47 -49.77
N ARG A 172 -12.30 -1.77 -50.79
CA ARG A 172 -13.12 -1.05 -51.77
C ARG A 172 -12.94 -1.72 -53.14
N GLY A 173 -13.26 -3.01 -53.20
CA GLY A 173 -12.95 -3.86 -54.34
C GLY A 173 -13.19 -5.34 -54.06
N THR A 174 -12.65 -6.22 -54.90
CA THR A 174 -12.67 -7.67 -54.72
C THR A 174 -11.27 -8.26 -54.64
N LEU A 175 -10.91 -8.75 -53.44
CA LEU A 175 -9.61 -9.36 -53.18
C LEU A 175 -9.31 -10.53 -54.12
N ASP A 176 -8.09 -10.55 -54.65
CA ASP A 176 -7.51 -11.56 -55.55
C ASP A 176 -8.24 -11.76 -56.88
N LYS A 177 -9.25 -10.94 -57.19
CA LYS A 177 -9.92 -10.95 -58.48
C LYS A 177 -9.25 -9.97 -59.44
N ARG A 178 -7.97 -10.23 -59.70
CA ARG A 178 -7.06 -9.29 -60.37
C ARG A 178 -7.49 -8.81 -61.76
N ASP A 179 -8.51 -9.41 -62.39
CA ASP A 179 -9.00 -9.01 -63.71
C ASP A 179 -10.05 -7.88 -63.70
N ASP A 180 -10.59 -7.48 -62.54
CA ASP A 180 -11.42 -6.28 -62.43
C ASP A 180 -10.64 -5.03 -61.99
N VAL A 181 -11.38 -3.97 -61.65
CA VAL A 181 -10.82 -2.67 -61.28
C VAL A 181 -11.36 -2.31 -59.90
N ASP A 182 -10.46 -2.24 -58.95
CA ASP A 182 -10.73 -1.87 -57.57
C ASP A 182 -10.48 -0.37 -57.32
N ALA A 183 -10.92 0.11 -56.15
CA ALA A 183 -10.66 1.46 -55.66
C ALA A 183 -9.74 1.47 -54.42
N GLY A 184 -9.09 0.34 -54.13
CA GLY A 184 -8.14 0.20 -53.05
C GLY A 184 -8.68 -0.37 -51.74
N TRP A 185 -7.92 -0.17 -50.68
CA TRP A 185 -8.21 -0.71 -49.36
C TRP A 185 -7.75 0.24 -48.25
N SER A 186 -8.22 0.01 -47.04
CA SER A 186 -7.70 0.68 -45.84
C SER A 186 -7.46 -0.31 -44.73
N VAL A 187 -6.51 0.01 -43.87
CA VAL A 187 -6.21 -0.73 -42.65
C VAL A 187 -6.22 0.22 -41.47
N GLU A 188 -6.83 -0.24 -40.39
CA GLU A 188 -6.77 0.39 -39.08
C GLU A 188 -6.26 -0.63 -38.06
N GLY A 189 -5.33 -0.22 -37.19
CA GLY A 189 -4.79 -1.13 -36.20
C GLY A 189 -4.21 -0.43 -34.98
N ARG A 190 -3.86 -1.26 -33.99
CA ARG A 190 -3.25 -0.83 -32.74
C ARG A 190 -2.19 -1.83 -32.27
N ILE A 191 -1.13 -1.30 -31.66
CA ILE A 191 -0.01 -2.08 -31.12
C ILE A 191 0.13 -1.71 -29.64
N PRO A 192 0.02 -2.66 -28.70
CA PRO A 192 0.15 -2.34 -27.29
C PRO A 192 1.59 -2.00 -26.91
N TRP A 193 1.77 -1.07 -25.98
CA TRP A 193 3.10 -0.70 -25.49
C TRP A 193 3.87 -1.84 -24.81
N ALA A 194 3.16 -2.91 -24.44
CA ALA A 194 3.70 -4.18 -24.00
C ALA A 194 4.69 -4.78 -25.02
N ASP A 195 4.41 -4.66 -26.31
CA ASP A 195 5.23 -5.23 -27.39
C ASP A 195 6.55 -4.49 -27.55
N PHE A 196 6.61 -3.23 -27.10
CA PHE A 196 7.82 -2.40 -27.12
C PHE A 196 8.72 -2.59 -25.89
N LEU A 197 8.36 -3.43 -24.90
CA LEU A 197 9.12 -3.57 -23.64
C LEU A 197 10.58 -3.97 -23.84
N ARG A 198 10.89 -4.72 -24.91
CA ARG A 198 12.27 -5.08 -25.27
C ARG A 198 13.17 -3.86 -25.51
N ALA A 199 12.58 -2.71 -25.86
CA ALA A 199 13.25 -1.41 -26.05
C ALA A 199 12.64 -0.29 -25.17
N GLY A 200 12.24 -0.64 -23.95
CA GLY A 200 11.84 0.32 -22.93
C GLY A 200 10.36 0.70 -22.94
N GLY A 201 9.54 0.07 -23.79
CA GLY A 201 8.10 0.27 -23.82
C GLY A 201 7.69 1.67 -24.27
N ARG A 202 6.55 2.12 -23.74
CA ARG A 202 5.89 3.39 -24.08
C ARG A 202 6.83 4.61 -24.12
N PRO A 203 6.68 5.52 -25.09
CA PRO A 203 7.36 6.81 -25.08
C PRO A 203 6.80 7.78 -24.02
N THR A 204 7.61 8.77 -23.63
CA THR A 204 7.11 9.90 -22.83
C THR A 204 6.64 11.04 -23.75
N PRO A 205 5.69 11.91 -23.32
CA PRO A 205 5.36 13.12 -24.07
C PRO A 205 6.61 13.92 -24.45
N GLY A 206 6.72 14.29 -25.72
CA GLY A 206 7.87 14.99 -26.30
C GLY A 206 9.04 14.09 -26.73
N GLU A 207 9.00 12.79 -26.45
CA GLU A 207 10.05 11.87 -26.89
C GLU A 207 10.07 11.73 -28.41
N GLU A 208 11.27 11.63 -28.98
CA GLU A 208 11.49 11.46 -30.41
C GLU A 208 12.01 10.05 -30.71
N TRP A 209 11.32 9.35 -31.61
CA TRP A 209 11.76 8.11 -32.24
C TRP A 209 12.09 8.39 -33.72
N THR A 210 12.58 7.38 -34.42
CA THR A 210 12.66 7.41 -35.89
C THR A 210 11.81 6.28 -36.45
N PHE A 211 11.11 6.53 -37.55
CA PHE A 211 10.19 5.56 -38.14
C PHE A 211 10.21 5.63 -39.67
N SER A 212 9.59 4.64 -40.28
CA SER A 212 9.24 4.64 -41.69
C SER A 212 7.95 3.87 -41.90
N LEU A 213 7.01 4.46 -42.61
CA LEU A 213 5.86 3.74 -43.19
C LEU A 213 6.19 3.38 -44.63
N CYS A 214 5.79 2.18 -45.02
CA CYS A 214 6.13 1.58 -46.30
C CYS A 214 4.91 0.89 -46.92
N ARG A 215 4.90 0.78 -48.25
CA ARG A 215 3.90 0.03 -49.01
C ARG A 215 4.59 -0.87 -50.02
N CYS A 216 4.18 -2.13 -50.05
CA CYS A 216 4.41 -3.07 -51.13
C CYS A 216 3.17 -3.09 -52.03
N ASP A 217 3.36 -2.90 -53.33
CA ASP A 217 2.30 -2.89 -54.33
C ASP A 217 2.72 -3.76 -55.52
N TYR A 218 1.95 -4.82 -55.75
CA TYR A 218 2.22 -5.87 -56.71
C TYR A 218 1.33 -5.80 -57.95
N HIS A 219 0.86 -4.60 -58.34
CA HIS A 219 -0.01 -4.39 -59.50
C HIS A 219 0.36 -5.22 -60.75
N LYS A 220 -0.61 -5.94 -61.32
CA LYS A 220 -0.41 -6.99 -62.34
C LYS A 220 0.24 -6.49 -63.64
N ASP A 221 -0.12 -5.28 -64.04
CA ASP A 221 0.33 -4.66 -65.28
C ASP A 221 1.71 -3.99 -65.17
N TRP A 222 2.31 -3.96 -63.97
CA TRP A 222 3.63 -3.37 -63.77
C TRP A 222 4.74 -4.41 -63.96
N LYS A 223 5.86 -3.98 -64.56
CA LYS A 223 7.00 -4.86 -64.83
C LYS A 223 7.71 -5.37 -63.56
N GLN A 224 7.57 -4.63 -62.46
CA GLN A 224 8.17 -4.86 -61.16
C GLN A 224 7.24 -4.23 -60.11
N PRO A 225 7.16 -4.79 -58.89
CA PRO A 225 6.40 -4.18 -57.80
C PRO A 225 6.96 -2.81 -57.41
N GLU A 226 6.11 -1.94 -56.87
CA GLU A 226 6.54 -0.69 -56.25
C GLU A 226 6.65 -0.84 -54.74
N PHE A 227 7.88 -0.76 -54.25
CA PHE A 227 8.16 -0.60 -52.83
C PHE A 227 8.26 0.89 -52.56
N SER A 228 7.31 1.47 -51.85
CA SER A 228 7.33 2.90 -51.54
C SER A 228 7.51 3.14 -50.05
N THR A 229 8.20 4.23 -49.70
CA THR A 229 8.54 4.55 -48.31
C THR A 229 8.47 6.05 -48.05
N THR A 230 8.21 6.38 -46.79
CA THR A 230 8.28 7.75 -46.26
C THR A 230 9.70 8.16 -45.84
N ALA A 231 10.63 7.21 -45.68
CA ALA A 231 12.03 7.49 -45.38
C ALA A 231 12.74 8.16 -46.55
N ALA A 232 13.73 9.01 -46.25
CA ALA A 232 14.44 9.76 -47.28
C ALA A 232 15.44 8.91 -48.09
N ILE A 233 15.99 7.86 -47.45
CA ILE A 233 17.02 6.93 -47.97
C ILE A 233 18.05 7.64 -48.88
N LYS A 234 19.08 8.23 -48.27
CA LYS A 234 20.04 9.10 -48.97
C LYS A 234 20.98 8.33 -49.89
N GLU A 235 21.31 7.10 -49.52
CA GLU A 235 22.19 6.21 -50.25
C GLU A 235 21.60 4.80 -50.25
N LYS A 236 21.54 4.13 -51.40
CA LYS A 236 20.97 2.78 -51.53
C LYS A 236 21.99 1.71 -51.09
N LYS A 237 22.02 1.38 -49.79
CA LYS A 237 22.96 0.39 -49.21
C LYS A 237 22.43 -1.05 -49.24
N LEU A 238 21.11 -1.23 -49.07
CA LEU A 238 20.48 -2.55 -48.93
C LEU A 238 19.52 -2.91 -50.07
N GLY A 239 19.73 -2.34 -51.27
CA GLY A 239 18.78 -2.53 -52.36
C GLY A 239 17.46 -1.79 -52.09
N SER A 240 16.33 -2.39 -52.48
CA SER A 240 14.99 -1.88 -52.18
C SER A 240 14.47 -2.50 -50.87
N SER A 241 15.27 -2.46 -49.81
CA SER A 241 14.93 -3.04 -48.50
C SER A 241 14.54 -1.95 -47.52
N PHE A 242 13.39 -2.12 -46.87
CA PHE A 242 12.91 -1.18 -45.85
C PHE A 242 13.74 -1.21 -44.57
N HIS A 243 14.48 -2.29 -44.28
CA HIS A 243 15.34 -2.41 -43.10
C HIS A 243 16.57 -1.47 -43.10
N GLN A 244 16.70 -0.55 -44.05
CA GLN A 244 17.74 0.47 -44.03
C GLN A 244 17.37 1.62 -43.07
N ILE A 245 17.49 1.34 -41.77
CA ILE A 245 17.00 2.19 -40.67
C ILE A 245 17.79 3.49 -40.40
N ASP A 246 18.90 3.73 -41.10
CA ASP A 246 19.79 4.88 -40.88
C ASP A 246 19.12 6.22 -41.20
N ASP A 247 18.27 6.24 -42.22
CA ASP A 247 17.65 7.45 -42.79
C ASP A 247 16.15 7.58 -42.42
N TYR A 248 15.70 6.84 -41.42
CA TYR A 248 14.33 6.92 -40.92
C TYR A 248 14.02 8.33 -40.40
N THR A 249 12.81 8.79 -40.71
CA THR A 249 12.38 10.15 -40.38
C THR A 249 12.05 10.26 -38.89
N PRO A 250 12.41 11.36 -38.21
CA PRO A 250 11.98 11.60 -36.84
C PRO A 250 10.46 11.66 -36.66
N ILE A 251 9.97 11.11 -35.56
CA ILE A 251 8.58 11.26 -35.10
C ILE A 251 8.57 11.64 -33.62
N THR A 252 7.79 12.66 -33.25
CA THR A 252 7.58 13.05 -31.84
C THR A 252 6.23 12.59 -31.34
N PHE A 253 6.23 12.01 -30.14
CA PHE A 253 5.03 11.64 -29.40
C PHE A 253 4.48 12.87 -28.67
N VAL A 254 3.48 13.52 -29.26
CA VAL A 254 2.81 14.68 -28.68
C VAL A 254 1.80 14.18 -27.64
N GLY A 255 1.97 14.57 -26.37
CA GLY A 255 1.08 14.18 -25.29
C GLY A 255 -0.27 14.93 -25.32
N PRO A 256 -1.14 14.69 -24.34
CA PRO A 256 -2.44 15.37 -24.26
C PRO A 256 -2.26 16.88 -24.18
N ASP A 257 -3.05 17.61 -24.99
CA ASP A 257 -3.17 19.06 -24.95
C ASP A 257 -4.64 19.51 -25.06
N ALA A 258 -4.88 20.82 -25.10
CA ALA A 258 -6.24 21.37 -25.16
C ALA A 258 -7.03 20.98 -26.42
N THR A 259 -6.38 20.44 -27.46
CA THR A 259 -7.02 20.03 -28.72
C THR A 259 -7.25 18.52 -28.85
N THR A 260 -6.46 17.73 -28.12
CA THR A 260 -6.45 16.26 -28.21
C THR A 260 -6.98 15.56 -26.94
N ALA A 261 -6.97 16.25 -25.81
CA ALA A 261 -7.51 15.74 -24.55
C ALA A 261 -9.02 16.01 -24.44
N MET A 262 -9.75 15.09 -23.81
CA MET A 262 -11.11 15.40 -23.35
C MET A 262 -11.08 16.58 -22.33
N PRO A 263 -12.21 17.29 -22.10
CA PRO A 263 -12.25 18.36 -21.11
C PRO A 263 -11.81 17.91 -19.71
N TYR A 264 -11.20 18.83 -18.96
CA TYR A 264 -10.82 18.65 -17.55
C TYR A 264 -11.69 19.52 -16.65
N GLY A 265 -11.96 19.03 -15.44
CA GLY A 265 -12.78 19.74 -14.47
C GLY A 265 -12.08 20.97 -13.89
N LEU A 266 -10.78 20.84 -13.67
CA LEU A 266 -9.89 21.83 -13.05
C LEU A 266 -8.79 22.18 -14.05
N ALA A 267 -8.69 23.47 -14.38
CA ALA A 267 -7.77 23.93 -15.43
C ALA A 267 -6.29 23.67 -15.09
N LYS A 268 -5.89 23.84 -13.82
CA LYS A 268 -4.52 23.64 -13.35
C LYS A 268 -4.46 23.46 -11.84
N ARG A 269 -3.36 22.89 -11.35
CA ARG A 269 -3.07 22.76 -9.92
C ARG A 269 -2.85 24.13 -9.27
N VAL A 270 -3.47 24.33 -8.11
CA VAL A 270 -3.26 25.50 -7.24
C VAL A 270 -2.77 24.98 -5.88
N PRO A 271 -1.50 25.22 -5.49
CA PRO A 271 -1.01 24.83 -4.17
C PRO A 271 -1.73 25.61 -3.05
N VAL A 272 -2.02 24.94 -1.93
CA VAL A 272 -2.70 25.57 -0.78
C VAL A 272 -1.68 26.23 0.14
N THR A 273 -1.44 27.53 -0.04
CA THR A 273 -0.48 28.29 0.76
C THR A 273 -1.07 28.93 2.01
N SER A 274 -2.41 28.97 2.13
CA SER A 274 -3.11 29.64 3.23
C SER A 274 -3.46 28.75 4.41
N SER A 275 -3.15 27.45 4.36
CA SER A 275 -3.53 26.54 5.44
C SER A 275 -2.78 26.85 6.73
N THR A 276 -3.53 26.98 7.83
CA THR A 276 -3.00 27.15 9.19
C THR A 276 -3.04 25.85 10.00
N VAL A 277 -3.52 24.75 9.39
CA VAL A 277 -3.65 23.41 10.02
C VAL A 277 -2.27 22.75 10.12
N VAL A 278 -1.41 23.31 10.98
CA VAL A 278 -0.01 22.92 11.17
C VAL A 278 0.28 22.87 12.66
N GLY A 279 0.91 21.78 13.13
CA GLY A 279 1.21 21.57 14.55
C GLY A 279 0.05 20.93 15.31
N SER A 280 0.03 21.11 16.64
CA SER A 280 -0.99 20.52 17.52
C SER A 280 -1.78 21.59 18.28
N PRO A 281 -3.10 21.45 18.42
CA PRO A 281 -3.92 22.30 19.29
C PRO A 281 -3.69 22.05 20.78
N ASP A 282 -3.05 20.92 21.12
CA ASP A 282 -2.75 20.54 22.49
C ASP A 282 -1.42 21.18 22.94
N PRO A 283 -1.29 21.53 24.23
CA PRO A 283 -0.04 22.05 24.77
C PRO A 283 1.13 21.09 24.46
N PRO A 284 2.32 21.62 24.17
CA PRO A 284 3.49 20.78 23.97
C PRO A 284 3.75 19.88 25.18
N LEU A 285 4.13 18.63 24.90
CA LEU A 285 4.53 17.69 25.95
C LEU A 285 5.84 18.14 26.61
N PRO A 286 6.04 17.82 27.90
CA PRO A 286 7.15 18.35 28.70
C PRO A 286 8.54 17.88 28.24
N TYR A 287 8.62 16.78 27.48
CA TYR A 287 9.89 16.24 26.98
C TYR A 287 9.84 16.00 25.46
N LYS A 288 11.01 16.05 24.83
CA LYS A 288 11.26 15.59 23.46
C LYS A 288 12.38 14.56 23.45
N ALA A 289 12.39 13.65 22.48
CA ALA A 289 13.51 12.72 22.34
C ALA A 289 14.63 13.29 21.48
N VAL A 290 15.87 12.98 21.85
CA VAL A 290 17.08 13.32 21.09
C VAL A 290 17.96 12.08 20.97
N ARG A 291 18.64 11.94 19.82
CA ARG A 291 19.58 10.84 19.58
C ARG A 291 20.80 11.01 20.50
N VAL A 292 21.18 9.94 21.20
CA VAL A 292 22.30 9.95 22.15
C VAL A 292 23.65 9.87 21.42
N TYR A 293 23.70 9.08 20.34
CA TYR A 293 24.91 8.83 19.55
C TYR A 293 24.66 9.25 18.09
N PRO A 294 25.01 10.49 17.69
CA PRO A 294 24.61 11.06 16.40
C PRO A 294 25.07 10.26 15.16
N ASP A 295 26.31 9.74 15.19
CA ASP A 295 26.94 9.02 14.07
C ASP A 295 26.84 7.49 14.18
N PHE A 296 26.04 7.01 15.13
CA PHE A 296 25.81 5.59 15.37
C PHE A 296 24.39 5.19 14.98
N SER A 297 24.30 4.26 14.04
CA SER A 297 23.04 3.76 13.49
C SER A 297 23.02 2.24 13.50
N PRO A 298 22.71 1.61 14.65
CA PRO A 298 22.50 0.17 14.71
C PRO A 298 21.27 -0.20 13.86
N ASN A 299 21.32 -1.36 13.20
CA ASN A 299 20.20 -1.85 12.41
C ASN A 299 19.18 -2.52 13.35
N PHE A 300 17.93 -2.03 13.35
CA PHE A 300 16.81 -2.60 14.10
C PHE A 300 17.17 -2.97 15.56
N PRO A 301 17.63 -2.02 16.40
CA PRO A 301 17.94 -2.33 17.79
C PRO A 301 16.68 -2.70 18.58
N ILE A 302 16.74 -3.79 19.35
CA ILE A 302 15.59 -4.26 20.16
C ILE A 302 15.85 -4.26 21.67
N MET A 303 17.10 -4.28 22.11
CA MET A 303 17.49 -4.27 23.54
C MET A 303 18.88 -3.68 23.71
N VAL A 304 19.12 -2.91 24.77
CA VAL A 304 20.43 -2.37 25.15
C VAL A 304 20.60 -2.31 26.66
N LYS A 305 21.75 -2.76 27.18
CA LYS A 305 22.12 -2.67 28.61
C LYS A 305 23.64 -2.43 28.73
N PRO A 306 24.11 -1.76 29.80
CA PRO A 306 25.53 -1.56 30.02
C PRO A 306 26.18 -2.86 30.48
N ILE A 307 27.40 -3.14 30.01
CA ILE A 307 28.21 -4.25 30.53
C ILE A 307 28.73 -3.84 31.92
N PRO A 308 28.41 -4.57 33.01
CA PRO A 308 28.73 -4.16 34.37
C PRO A 308 30.24 -3.91 34.57
N GLY A 309 30.58 -2.77 35.18
CA GLY A 309 31.97 -2.39 35.46
C GLY A 309 32.79 -1.98 34.24
N SER A 310 32.15 -1.59 33.13
CA SER A 310 32.83 -1.16 31.89
C SER A 310 32.28 0.15 31.32
N ASP A 311 32.94 0.66 30.29
CA ASP A 311 32.47 1.77 29.44
C ASP A 311 31.73 1.31 28.18
N GLN A 312 31.27 0.04 28.14
CA GLN A 312 30.67 -0.59 26.97
C GLN A 312 29.17 -0.84 27.19
N LEU A 313 28.40 -0.68 26.11
CA LEU A 313 27.04 -1.19 25.99
C LEU A 313 27.06 -2.52 25.25
N MET A 314 26.15 -3.42 25.62
CA MET A 314 25.76 -4.56 24.80
C MET A 314 24.35 -4.32 24.26
N TYR A 315 24.09 -4.69 23.02
CA TYR A 315 22.77 -4.57 22.41
C TYR A 315 22.44 -5.73 21.48
N ILE A 316 21.15 -5.94 21.24
CA ILE A 316 20.63 -6.86 20.22
C ILE A 316 20.14 -6.03 19.03
N GLY A 317 20.57 -6.39 17.82
CA GLY A 317 20.06 -5.84 16.55
C GLY A 317 19.65 -6.94 15.57
N GLU A 318 18.90 -6.57 14.53
CA GLU A 318 18.37 -7.49 13.51
C GLU A 318 18.83 -7.11 12.10
N ASP A 319 18.89 -8.07 11.18
CA ASP A 319 19.16 -7.81 9.75
C ASP A 319 18.00 -7.08 9.04
N GLY A 320 16.79 -7.25 9.57
CA GLY A 320 15.53 -6.69 9.12
C GLY A 320 14.45 -6.99 10.15
N PRO A 321 13.25 -6.39 10.06
CA PRO A 321 12.17 -6.67 11.01
C PRO A 321 11.88 -8.17 11.05
N TYR A 322 11.94 -8.78 12.24
CA TYR A 322 11.68 -10.21 12.45
C TYR A 322 12.69 -11.16 11.78
N ALA A 323 13.89 -10.66 11.43
CA ALA A 323 14.98 -11.46 10.87
C ALA A 323 15.84 -12.10 11.98
N GLY A 324 16.96 -12.70 11.60
CA GLY A 324 17.95 -13.19 12.56
C GLY A 324 18.49 -12.07 13.44
N THR A 325 18.83 -12.39 14.69
CA THR A 325 19.32 -11.41 15.66
C THR A 325 20.80 -11.60 15.98
N HIS A 326 21.43 -10.50 16.35
CA HIS A 326 22.86 -10.41 16.56
C HIS A 326 23.13 -9.65 17.84
N LEU A 327 24.03 -10.17 18.66
CA LEU A 327 24.56 -9.45 19.82
C LEU A 327 25.79 -8.66 19.41
N TRP A 328 25.81 -7.40 19.82
CA TRP A 328 26.86 -6.46 19.55
C TRP A 328 27.31 -5.78 20.83
N ARG A 329 28.54 -5.30 20.84
CA ARG A 329 29.01 -4.34 21.84
C ARG A 329 29.52 -3.08 21.18
N VAL A 330 29.40 -1.97 21.88
CA VAL A 330 29.85 -0.67 21.43
C VAL A 330 30.23 0.18 22.65
N LYS A 331 31.20 1.08 22.50
CA LYS A 331 31.58 2.00 23.58
C LYS A 331 30.45 2.99 23.85
N ASP A 332 30.16 3.30 25.11
CA ASP A 332 29.23 4.36 25.52
C ASP A 332 29.89 5.73 25.41
N ASP A 333 30.10 6.17 24.16
CA ASP A 333 30.80 7.40 23.79
C ASP A 333 29.98 8.15 22.74
N PRO A 334 29.60 9.43 22.95
CA PRO A 334 28.89 10.23 21.96
C PRO A 334 29.58 10.31 20.59
N ALA A 335 30.90 10.11 20.52
CA ALA A 335 31.67 10.14 19.28
C ALA A 335 31.70 8.80 18.52
N VAL A 336 30.98 7.79 19.01
CA VAL A 336 31.00 6.44 18.41
C VAL A 336 30.32 6.39 17.05
N LYS A 337 30.89 5.59 16.15
CA LYS A 337 30.40 5.37 14.79
C LYS A 337 29.89 3.94 14.63
N THR A 338 29.04 3.71 13.64
CA THR A 338 28.55 2.36 13.33
C THR A 338 29.67 1.34 13.09
N ALA A 339 30.79 1.78 12.49
CA ALA A 339 31.95 0.92 12.24
C ALA A 339 32.71 0.50 13.53
N ASP A 340 32.48 1.18 14.66
CA ASP A 340 33.12 0.88 15.94
C ASP A 340 32.39 -0.24 16.70
N ALA A 341 31.17 -0.60 16.29
CA ALA A 341 30.43 -1.69 16.90
C ALA A 341 31.08 -3.05 16.58
N VAL A 342 31.28 -3.86 17.61
CA VAL A 342 31.89 -5.18 17.52
C VAL A 342 30.80 -6.23 17.67
N LYS A 343 30.62 -7.06 16.64
CA LYS A 343 29.72 -8.21 16.71
C LYS A 343 30.28 -9.24 17.69
N LEU A 344 29.49 -9.63 18.68
CA LEU A 344 29.85 -10.62 19.69
C LEU A 344 29.37 -12.02 19.33
N PHE A 345 28.16 -12.12 18.79
CA PHE A 345 27.48 -13.40 18.64
C PHE A 345 26.35 -13.29 17.61
N ASP A 346 26.29 -14.27 16.71
CA ASP A 346 25.13 -14.51 15.86
C ASP A 346 24.24 -15.54 16.56
N THR A 347 22.94 -15.28 16.68
CA THR A 347 22.04 -16.33 17.14
C THR A 347 22.07 -17.50 16.16
N PRO A 348 21.97 -18.76 16.64
CA PRO A 348 21.69 -19.89 15.78
C PRO A 348 20.63 -19.63 14.73
N LYS A 349 20.82 -20.25 13.58
CA LYS A 349 19.91 -20.15 12.45
C LYS A 349 18.47 -20.46 12.88
N ASP A 350 17.55 -19.59 12.45
CA ASP A 350 16.12 -19.66 12.77
C ASP A 350 15.78 -19.44 14.26
N SER A 351 16.68 -18.86 15.06
CA SER A 351 16.43 -18.43 16.45
C SER A 351 16.50 -16.91 16.61
N ILE A 352 15.62 -16.36 17.44
CA ILE A 352 15.48 -14.91 17.69
C ILE A 352 15.70 -14.65 19.17
N ALA A 353 16.79 -13.97 19.52
CA ALA A 353 17.01 -13.44 20.87
C ALA A 353 16.34 -12.08 21.04
N THR A 354 15.62 -11.88 22.16
CA THR A 354 14.77 -10.71 22.38
C THR A 354 15.12 -9.92 23.65
N ASP A 355 15.83 -10.53 24.60
CA ASP A 355 16.32 -9.89 25.84
C ASP A 355 17.58 -10.59 26.36
N PHE A 356 18.30 -9.93 27.25
CA PHE A 356 19.44 -10.50 27.97
C PHE A 356 19.65 -9.82 29.32
N CYS A 357 20.31 -10.46 30.28
CA CYS A 357 20.77 -9.82 31.50
C CYS A 357 22.13 -10.35 31.95
N PHE A 358 22.82 -9.56 32.77
CA PHE A 358 24.07 -9.98 33.41
C PHE A 358 23.77 -10.56 34.79
N HIS A 359 24.56 -11.54 35.22
CA HIS A 359 24.50 -12.03 36.59
C HIS A 359 24.85 -10.89 37.58
N PRO A 360 24.24 -10.82 38.78
CA PRO A 360 24.60 -9.82 39.79
C PRO A 360 26.08 -9.86 40.18
N LYS A 361 26.68 -11.06 40.12
CA LYS A 361 28.12 -11.32 40.33
C LYS A 361 28.91 -11.41 39.01
N PHE A 362 28.52 -10.67 37.97
CA PHE A 362 29.16 -10.72 36.65
C PHE A 362 30.68 -10.52 36.73
N ALA A 363 31.16 -9.62 37.57
CA ALA A 363 32.60 -9.36 37.75
C ALA A 363 33.39 -10.61 38.21
N GLU A 364 32.72 -11.55 38.88
CA GLU A 364 33.30 -12.78 39.41
C GLU A 364 33.15 -13.95 38.43
N ASN A 365 31.95 -14.11 37.84
CA ASN A 365 31.60 -15.32 37.09
C ASN A 365 31.47 -15.15 35.57
N GLY A 366 31.42 -13.90 35.07
CA GLY A 366 31.26 -13.60 33.65
C GLY A 366 29.93 -14.07 33.04
N SER A 367 28.93 -14.44 33.84
CA SER A 367 27.69 -15.04 33.36
C SER A 367 26.75 -14.01 32.74
N VAL A 368 26.29 -14.30 31.52
CA VAL A 368 25.29 -13.53 30.76
C VAL A 368 24.16 -14.48 30.38
N TYR A 369 22.91 -14.06 30.53
CA TYR A 369 21.74 -14.87 30.20
C TYR A 369 21.00 -14.24 29.04
N LEU A 370 20.68 -15.03 28.02
CA LEU A 370 19.92 -14.61 26.84
C LEU A 370 18.55 -15.29 26.84
N GLY A 371 17.50 -14.51 26.60
CA GLY A 371 16.16 -14.99 26.34
C GLY A 371 15.87 -15.01 24.84
N TRP A 372 15.41 -16.16 24.34
CA TRP A 372 15.24 -16.37 22.91
C TRP A 372 14.29 -17.52 22.56
N ASN A 373 13.79 -17.49 21.33
CA ASN A 373 12.91 -18.52 20.76
C ASN A 373 13.50 -19.18 19.50
N GLY A 374 13.16 -20.45 19.24
CA GLY A 374 13.50 -21.18 18.00
C GLY A 374 13.80 -22.69 18.19
N PRO A 375 14.13 -23.43 17.11
CA PRO A 375 14.29 -22.97 15.72
C PRO A 375 12.95 -22.82 14.95
N GLY A 376 12.90 -21.88 14.00
CA GLY A 376 11.73 -21.40 13.26
C GLY A 376 11.24 -22.19 12.03
N LYS A 377 11.67 -23.43 11.78
CA LYS A 377 11.10 -24.28 10.70
C LYS A 377 10.68 -25.67 11.21
N GLY A 378 9.37 -25.89 11.32
CA GLY A 378 8.74 -27.15 11.75
C GLY A 378 7.31 -26.95 12.26
N VAL A 379 6.53 -28.04 12.38
CA VAL A 379 5.19 -28.04 13.01
C VAL A 379 5.32 -27.58 14.47
N ARG A 380 4.35 -26.81 14.96
CA ARG A 380 4.22 -26.22 16.33
C ARG A 380 4.94 -26.97 17.47
N LYS A 381 4.92 -28.31 17.49
CA LYS A 381 5.61 -29.19 18.47
C LYS A 381 7.15 -29.22 18.38
N SER A 382 7.79 -28.17 17.86
CA SER A 382 9.25 -28.12 17.72
C SER A 382 9.85 -26.73 17.99
N LYS A 383 9.03 -25.76 18.44
CA LYS A 383 9.48 -24.41 18.81
C LYS A 383 9.54 -24.25 20.31
N PHE A 384 10.64 -23.69 20.79
CA PHE A 384 10.90 -23.54 22.21
C PHE A 384 11.32 -22.12 22.53
N SER A 385 10.82 -21.64 23.67
CA SER A 385 11.31 -20.47 24.38
C SER A 385 12.27 -20.95 25.46
N ARG A 386 13.42 -20.30 25.58
CA ARG A 386 14.47 -20.74 26.50
C ARG A 386 15.28 -19.57 27.05
N ILE A 387 15.87 -19.79 28.24
CA ILE A 387 16.92 -18.94 28.79
C ILE A 387 18.23 -19.72 28.70
N THR A 388 19.25 -19.12 28.09
CA THR A 388 20.57 -19.74 27.92
C THR A 388 21.64 -18.87 28.55
N ARG A 389 22.46 -19.47 29.41
CA ARG A 389 23.64 -18.84 30.00
C ARG A 389 24.83 -18.98 29.06
N TYR A 390 25.57 -17.89 28.90
CA TYR A 390 26.87 -17.81 28.26
C TYR A 390 27.88 -17.22 29.24
N THR A 391 29.16 -17.42 28.94
CA THR A 391 30.30 -16.84 29.65
C THR A 391 30.91 -15.75 28.79
N MET A 392 31.14 -14.59 29.39
CA MET A 392 31.78 -13.44 28.79
C MET A 392 33.03 -13.08 29.59
N SER A 393 34.09 -12.62 28.90
CA SER A 393 35.25 -12.06 29.58
C SER A 393 34.83 -10.85 30.42
N THR A 394 35.24 -10.83 31.69
CA THR A 394 34.97 -9.72 32.62
C THR A 394 35.95 -8.55 32.44
N LYS A 395 36.91 -8.69 31.54
CA LYS A 395 37.93 -7.69 31.18
C LYS A 395 37.92 -7.40 29.68
N PRO A 396 38.40 -6.22 29.26
CA PRO A 396 38.60 -5.93 27.84
C PRO A 396 39.38 -7.05 27.14
N PRO A 397 38.97 -7.48 25.93
CA PRO A 397 37.98 -6.86 25.07
C PRO A 397 36.56 -7.43 25.23
N TYR A 398 36.15 -7.96 26.39
CA TYR A 398 34.75 -8.34 26.66
C TYR A 398 34.15 -9.28 25.59
N THR A 399 34.85 -10.36 25.28
CA THR A 399 34.39 -11.37 24.30
C THR A 399 33.39 -12.33 24.95
N LEU A 400 32.31 -12.64 24.26
CA LEU A 400 31.39 -13.72 24.62
C LEU A 400 31.92 -15.04 24.06
N ASP A 401 31.87 -16.14 24.82
CA ASP A 401 32.18 -17.49 24.32
C ASP A 401 30.90 -18.24 23.91
N PRO A 402 30.60 -18.39 22.62
CA PRO A 402 29.40 -19.11 22.17
C PRO A 402 29.39 -20.60 22.56
N LYS A 403 30.57 -21.20 22.82
CA LYS A 403 30.67 -22.63 23.20
C LYS A 403 30.32 -22.89 24.66
N SER A 404 30.25 -21.84 25.47
CA SER A 404 29.88 -21.91 26.88
C SER A 404 28.37 -22.01 27.14
N ALA A 405 27.58 -22.06 26.06
CA ALA A 405 26.11 -22.10 26.10
C ALA A 405 25.59 -23.22 27.02
N LYS A 406 24.77 -22.85 28.00
CA LYS A 406 24.05 -23.77 28.88
C LYS A 406 22.59 -23.35 28.99
N THR A 407 21.68 -24.17 28.48
CA THR A 407 20.23 -23.96 28.68
C THR A 407 19.92 -24.05 30.16
N ILE A 408 19.28 -23.02 30.70
CA ILE A 408 18.88 -22.94 32.11
C ILE A 408 17.44 -23.44 32.27
N ILE A 409 16.52 -22.89 31.49
CA ILE A 409 15.11 -23.27 31.50
C ILE A 409 14.55 -23.18 30.08
N GLU A 410 13.65 -24.08 29.72
CA GLU A 410 13.07 -24.20 28.38
C GLU A 410 11.63 -24.73 28.46
N TRP A 411 10.77 -24.25 27.55
CA TRP A 411 9.39 -24.72 27.37
C TRP A 411 8.94 -24.56 25.91
N GLU A 412 7.94 -25.36 25.51
CA GLU A 412 7.31 -25.25 24.19
C GLU A 412 6.51 -23.95 24.06
N SER A 413 6.67 -23.23 22.94
CA SER A 413 6.02 -21.93 22.69
C SER A 413 6.07 -21.60 21.19
N ASP A 414 4.96 -21.16 20.63
CA ASP A 414 4.77 -20.85 19.20
C ASP A 414 4.21 -19.43 19.00
N GLY A 415 4.79 -18.47 19.72
CA GLY A 415 4.31 -17.10 19.79
C GLY A 415 4.07 -16.66 21.24
N HIS A 416 3.88 -15.35 21.42
CA HIS A 416 3.79 -14.70 22.74
C HIS A 416 4.86 -15.22 23.69
N ASN A 417 6.10 -15.26 23.21
CA ASN A 417 7.14 -16.10 23.81
C ASN A 417 7.56 -15.65 25.22
N GLY A 418 7.42 -14.36 25.51
CA GLY A 418 7.99 -13.78 26.72
C GLY A 418 9.51 -13.72 26.64
N VAL A 419 10.17 -14.54 27.47
CA VAL A 419 11.62 -14.69 27.63
C VAL A 419 12.40 -13.42 28.04
N ALA A 420 11.71 -12.35 28.43
CA ALA A 420 12.33 -11.23 29.11
C ALA A 420 12.88 -11.67 30.47
N VAL A 421 14.07 -11.17 30.84
CA VAL A 421 14.82 -11.64 32.00
C VAL A 421 15.46 -10.51 32.80
N CYS A 422 15.33 -10.56 34.12
CA CYS A 422 16.06 -9.71 35.05
C CYS A 422 16.43 -10.46 36.33
N PHE A 423 17.35 -9.90 37.11
CA PHE A 423 17.60 -10.34 38.48
C PHE A 423 16.89 -9.40 39.46
N GLY A 424 16.25 -9.99 40.47
CA GLY A 424 15.74 -9.25 41.62
C GLY A 424 16.84 -8.83 42.58
N VAL A 425 16.53 -7.90 43.48
CA VAL A 425 17.41 -7.52 44.60
C VAL A 425 17.66 -8.67 45.59
N ASP A 426 16.84 -9.71 45.51
CA ASP A 426 16.96 -10.96 46.26
C ASP A 426 17.98 -11.95 45.66
N GLY A 427 18.59 -11.61 44.52
CA GLY A 427 19.55 -12.46 43.81
C GLY A 427 18.91 -13.55 42.94
N MET A 428 17.58 -13.60 42.86
CA MET A 428 16.88 -14.60 42.05
C MET A 428 16.65 -14.09 40.63
N MET A 429 16.57 -15.01 39.68
CA MET A 429 16.23 -14.69 38.29
C MET A 429 14.72 -14.71 38.10
N TYR A 430 14.19 -13.63 37.53
CA TYR A 430 12.81 -13.51 37.08
C TYR A 430 12.74 -13.66 35.57
N VAL A 431 11.82 -14.51 35.10
CA VAL A 431 11.65 -14.81 33.67
C VAL A 431 10.18 -14.68 33.30
N THR A 432 9.88 -13.93 32.26
CA THR A 432 8.51 -13.84 31.73
C THR A 432 8.22 -14.98 30.75
N SER A 433 6.98 -15.48 30.73
CA SER A 433 6.46 -16.34 29.67
C SER A 433 5.04 -15.91 29.30
N GLY A 434 4.73 -15.85 28.00
CA GLY A 434 3.36 -15.63 27.56
C GLY A 434 2.61 -16.95 27.34
N ASP A 435 1.41 -16.86 26.76
CA ASP A 435 0.51 -18.00 26.58
C ASP A 435 0.97 -19.04 25.55
N GLY A 436 2.04 -18.75 24.80
CA GLY A 436 2.67 -19.69 23.89
C GLY A 436 2.01 -19.77 22.50
N THR A 437 1.10 -18.85 22.17
CA THR A 437 0.36 -18.83 20.91
C THR A 437 0.72 -17.62 20.03
N ALA A 438 0.49 -17.72 18.71
CA ALA A 438 0.85 -16.66 17.76
C ALA A 438 -0.18 -15.52 17.63
N ASP A 439 -1.34 -15.60 18.28
CA ASP A 439 -2.45 -14.67 18.03
C ASP A 439 -3.35 -14.51 19.26
N SER A 440 -4.20 -15.51 19.56
CA SER A 440 -5.09 -15.55 20.73
C SER A 440 -4.80 -16.80 21.56
N ASP A 441 -5.24 -16.83 22.82
CA ASP A 441 -5.08 -17.98 23.72
C ASP A 441 -5.95 -19.19 23.31
N ARG A 442 -5.59 -19.82 22.19
CA ARG A 442 -6.26 -20.96 21.55
C ARG A 442 -6.12 -22.24 22.37
N ASP A 443 -5.07 -22.32 23.17
CA ASP A 443 -4.74 -23.48 23.99
C ASP A 443 -5.20 -23.34 25.45
N VAL A 444 -5.78 -22.19 25.80
CA VAL A 444 -6.35 -21.92 27.13
C VAL A 444 -5.28 -21.97 28.22
N MET A 445 -4.11 -21.41 27.93
CA MET A 445 -2.93 -21.43 28.78
C MET A 445 -2.90 -20.30 29.80
N GLY A 446 -3.66 -19.21 29.59
CA GLY A 446 -3.63 -18.04 30.47
C GLY A 446 -3.85 -18.37 31.97
N GLN A 447 -4.73 -19.33 32.24
CA GLN A 447 -5.05 -19.81 33.59
C GLN A 447 -4.53 -21.23 33.88
N SER A 448 -3.71 -21.83 33.02
CA SER A 448 -3.05 -23.11 33.33
C SER A 448 -2.13 -22.95 34.55
N THR A 449 -2.00 -23.99 35.37
CA THR A 449 -1.23 -23.96 36.62
C THR A 449 0.02 -24.84 36.56
N ASP A 450 -0.04 -25.93 35.81
CA ASP A 450 0.97 -27.00 35.72
C ASP A 450 1.99 -26.79 34.60
N THR A 451 1.90 -25.69 33.84
CA THR A 451 2.82 -25.33 32.76
C THR A 451 3.63 -24.07 33.11
N LEU A 452 4.74 -23.87 32.38
CA LEU A 452 5.55 -22.67 32.48
C LEU A 452 4.98 -21.48 31.69
N LEU A 453 3.88 -21.64 30.95
CA LEU A 453 3.29 -20.61 30.08
C LEU A 453 2.38 -19.64 30.84
N ALA A 454 2.28 -18.40 30.37
CA ALA A 454 1.46 -17.33 30.94
C ALA A 454 1.85 -16.99 32.39
N LYS A 455 3.16 -16.86 32.67
CA LYS A 455 3.72 -16.67 34.01
C LYS A 455 4.75 -15.55 34.07
N VAL A 456 4.99 -15.11 35.30
CA VAL A 456 6.33 -14.70 35.72
C VAL A 456 6.89 -15.82 36.58
N LEU A 457 8.07 -16.31 36.20
CA LEU A 457 8.80 -17.37 36.88
C LEU A 457 9.89 -16.76 37.75
N ARG A 458 10.20 -17.39 38.89
CA ARG A 458 11.32 -17.01 39.77
C ARG A 458 12.14 -18.26 40.13
N ILE A 459 13.43 -18.24 39.78
CA ILE A 459 14.36 -19.38 39.93
C ILE A 459 15.70 -18.95 40.51
N ASP A 460 16.39 -19.87 41.18
CA ASP A 460 17.75 -19.68 41.68
C ASP A 460 18.77 -20.32 40.72
N VAL A 461 19.54 -19.51 40.00
CA VAL A 461 20.51 -19.97 39.01
C VAL A 461 21.92 -20.18 39.57
N ASP A 462 22.14 -19.88 40.86
CA ASP A 462 23.41 -20.09 41.56
C ASP A 462 23.52 -21.54 42.09
N HIS A 463 22.41 -22.28 42.14
CA HIS A 463 22.35 -23.65 42.64
C HIS A 463 21.65 -24.60 41.65
N GLU A 464 22.16 -25.82 41.50
CA GLU A 464 21.53 -26.87 40.71
C GLU A 464 20.75 -27.83 41.62
N GLU A 465 19.54 -28.22 41.22
CA GLU A 465 18.68 -29.07 42.02
C GLU A 465 17.90 -30.07 41.14
N ASN A 466 17.78 -31.33 41.58
CA ASN A 466 16.98 -32.36 40.89
C ASN A 466 17.31 -32.55 39.39
N GLY A 467 18.59 -32.38 39.02
CA GLY A 467 19.05 -32.48 37.63
C GLY A 467 18.71 -31.27 36.75
N LYS A 468 18.09 -30.23 37.32
CA LYS A 468 17.90 -28.93 36.67
C LYS A 468 19.11 -28.02 36.94
N PRO A 469 19.51 -27.18 35.98
CA PRO A 469 20.62 -26.23 36.13
C PRO A 469 20.24 -24.98 36.95
N TYR A 470 19.18 -25.08 37.75
CA TYR A 470 18.67 -24.09 38.69
C TYR A 470 17.96 -24.82 39.84
N ALA A 471 17.77 -24.13 40.96
CA ALA A 471 16.99 -24.56 42.10
C ALA A 471 15.70 -23.74 42.23
N ILE A 472 14.74 -24.25 42.99
CA ILE A 472 13.52 -23.49 43.31
C ILE A 472 13.71 -22.74 44.62
N PRO A 473 13.55 -21.41 44.65
CA PRO A 473 13.60 -20.66 45.90
C PRO A 473 12.57 -21.16 46.92
N LYS A 474 13.00 -21.34 48.18
CA LYS A 474 12.16 -21.95 49.24
C LYS A 474 10.94 -21.11 49.63
N ASP A 475 10.97 -19.82 49.29
CA ASP A 475 9.93 -18.84 49.50
C ASP A 475 9.04 -18.61 48.24
N ASN A 476 9.20 -19.42 47.19
CA ASN A 476 8.29 -19.34 46.04
C ASN A 476 6.83 -19.62 46.47
N PRO A 477 5.88 -18.83 45.97
CA PRO A 477 4.56 -18.73 46.56
C PRO A 477 3.71 -20.00 46.44
N PHE A 478 3.97 -20.83 45.43
CA PHE A 478 3.18 -22.02 45.12
C PHE A 478 3.87 -23.33 45.46
N LEU A 479 5.01 -23.30 46.16
CA LEU A 479 5.85 -24.48 46.42
C LEU A 479 5.08 -25.64 47.12
N LYS A 480 4.07 -25.31 47.94
CA LYS A 480 3.25 -26.29 48.68
C LYS A 480 2.01 -26.75 47.91
N GLU A 481 1.71 -26.15 46.76
CA GLU A 481 0.51 -26.38 45.96
C GLU A 481 0.87 -27.19 44.71
N ARG A 482 0.75 -28.52 44.81
CA ARG A 482 1.22 -29.46 43.79
C ARG A 482 0.61 -29.28 42.39
N GLN A 483 -0.52 -28.59 42.28
CA GLN A 483 -1.13 -28.27 40.99
C GLN A 483 -0.41 -27.16 40.23
N PHE A 484 0.44 -26.36 40.90
CA PHE A 484 1.22 -25.30 40.27
C PHE A 484 2.64 -25.76 39.95
N ALA A 485 3.18 -25.31 38.81
CA ALA A 485 4.61 -25.39 38.53
C ALA A 485 5.39 -24.62 39.61
N PRO A 486 6.37 -25.23 40.29
CA PRO A 486 7.06 -24.64 41.44
C PRO A 486 7.89 -23.39 41.11
N GLU A 487 8.22 -23.17 39.84
CA GLU A 487 8.87 -21.98 39.31
C GLU A 487 7.96 -20.74 39.34
N THR A 488 6.65 -20.91 39.49
CA THR A 488 5.65 -19.85 39.35
C THR A 488 5.77 -18.79 40.45
N TRP A 489 5.90 -17.52 40.04
CA TRP A 489 5.80 -16.35 40.91
C TRP A 489 4.44 -15.65 40.79
N ALA A 490 4.00 -15.42 39.55
CA ALA A 490 2.70 -14.82 39.20
C ALA A 490 2.10 -15.48 37.94
N THR A 491 0.79 -15.34 37.74
CA THR A 491 0.02 -16.00 36.66
C THR A 491 -0.81 -15.02 35.84
N GLY A 492 -1.34 -15.46 34.70
CA GLY A 492 -2.27 -14.67 33.88
C GLY A 492 -1.59 -13.68 32.93
N MET A 493 -0.41 -14.01 32.41
CA MET A 493 0.26 -13.19 31.37
C MET A 493 -0.18 -13.59 29.96
N ARG A 494 -0.34 -12.60 29.06
CA ARG A 494 -0.61 -12.87 27.64
C ARG A 494 0.67 -12.90 26.83
N ASN A 495 1.27 -11.73 26.64
CA ASN A 495 2.47 -11.51 25.83
C ASN A 495 3.38 -10.51 26.55
N PRO A 496 4.09 -10.94 27.61
CA PRO A 496 4.96 -10.06 28.39
C PRO A 496 6.28 -9.78 27.64
N TRP A 497 6.50 -8.54 27.18
CA TRP A 497 7.63 -8.20 26.30
C TRP A 497 8.91 -7.73 27.02
N ARG A 498 8.78 -6.88 28.05
CA ARG A 498 9.91 -6.39 28.85
C ARG A 498 9.65 -6.58 30.33
N ILE A 499 10.72 -6.88 31.04
CA ILE A 499 10.77 -6.95 32.51
C ILE A 499 11.89 -6.04 33.02
N ALA A 500 11.63 -5.35 34.13
CA ALA A 500 12.64 -4.57 34.83
C ALA A 500 12.51 -4.77 36.34
N CYS A 501 13.64 -4.91 37.02
CA CYS A 501 13.71 -4.79 38.47
C CYS A 501 14.16 -3.37 38.82
N ASP A 502 13.41 -2.71 39.69
CA ASP A 502 13.86 -1.50 40.37
C ASP A 502 14.95 -1.88 41.39
N ALA A 503 16.20 -1.51 41.09
CA ALA A 503 17.33 -1.82 41.94
C ALA A 503 17.29 -1.15 43.34
N LYS A 504 16.44 -0.12 43.55
CA LYS A 504 16.29 0.55 44.84
C LYS A 504 15.15 -0.01 45.68
N THR A 505 14.00 -0.30 45.07
CA THR A 505 12.83 -0.79 45.81
C THR A 505 12.68 -2.31 45.79
N GLY A 506 13.25 -2.97 44.79
CA GLY A 506 13.04 -4.39 44.52
C GLY A 506 11.77 -4.70 43.72
N ASP A 507 11.01 -3.68 43.33
CA ASP A 507 9.79 -3.85 42.54
C ASP A 507 10.08 -4.43 41.15
N ILE A 508 9.23 -5.36 40.71
CA ILE A 508 9.32 -5.99 39.39
C ILE A 508 8.22 -5.42 38.49
N TRP A 509 8.61 -4.80 37.39
CA TRP A 509 7.71 -4.25 36.38
C TRP A 509 7.70 -5.14 35.14
N VAL A 510 6.52 -5.42 34.59
CA VAL A 510 6.35 -6.18 33.34
C VAL A 510 5.43 -5.42 32.39
N GLY A 511 5.88 -5.12 31.18
CA GLY A 511 5.02 -4.69 30.09
C GLY A 511 4.38 -5.89 29.41
N ASN A 512 3.07 -5.84 29.15
CA ASN A 512 2.30 -6.94 28.57
C ASN A 512 1.35 -6.44 27.47
N ASN A 513 1.43 -7.07 26.30
CA ASN A 513 0.56 -6.71 25.18
C ASN A 513 -0.83 -7.32 25.30
N GLY A 514 -1.83 -6.49 25.02
CA GLY A 514 -3.25 -6.85 24.93
C GLY A 514 -3.60 -7.62 23.67
N GLN A 515 -4.83 -8.10 23.59
CA GLN A 515 -5.41 -8.75 22.41
C GLN A 515 -6.24 -7.77 21.59
N ASP A 516 -7.35 -7.29 22.15
CA ASP A 516 -8.41 -6.59 21.42
C ASP A 516 -8.45 -5.10 21.77
N LEU A 517 -8.44 -4.78 23.07
CA LEU A 517 -8.84 -3.45 23.54
C LEU A 517 -7.91 -2.81 24.57
N TRP A 518 -7.03 -3.56 25.25
CA TRP A 518 -6.31 -3.03 26.41
C TRP A 518 -4.85 -3.45 26.47
N GLU A 519 -3.96 -2.47 26.48
CA GLU A 519 -2.54 -2.64 26.76
C GLU A 519 -2.26 -2.46 28.25
N THR A 520 -1.36 -3.26 28.83
CA THR A 520 -1.14 -3.26 30.29
C THR A 520 0.33 -3.30 30.71
N ALA A 521 0.62 -2.69 31.85
CA ALA A 521 1.84 -2.99 32.60
C ALA A 521 1.53 -3.36 34.05
N TYR A 522 2.26 -4.33 34.56
CA TYR A 522 2.05 -4.94 35.87
C TYR A 522 3.18 -4.59 36.82
N LEU A 523 2.82 -4.26 38.05
CA LEU A 523 3.72 -4.30 39.20
C LEU A 523 3.59 -5.69 39.83
N VAL A 524 4.57 -6.55 39.60
CA VAL A 524 4.47 -7.99 39.84
C VAL A 524 4.74 -8.37 41.28
N ARG A 525 3.77 -9.05 41.91
CA ARG A 525 3.87 -9.56 43.29
C ARG A 525 3.69 -11.07 43.36
N PRO A 526 4.20 -11.71 44.43
CA PRO A 526 4.01 -13.15 44.61
C PRO A 526 2.52 -13.47 44.72
N ARG A 527 2.10 -14.49 43.96
CA ARG A 527 0.71 -14.99 43.84
C ARG A 527 -0.25 -14.16 43.00
N ASP A 528 0.18 -13.05 42.40
CA ASP A 528 -0.72 -12.26 41.55
C ASP A 528 -1.24 -13.09 40.37
N ASN A 529 -2.50 -12.84 40.00
CA ASN A 529 -3.14 -13.40 38.82
C ASN A 529 -3.76 -12.27 37.99
N TYR A 530 -3.15 -11.97 36.85
CA TYR A 530 -3.61 -10.88 35.97
C TYR A 530 -4.75 -11.28 35.04
N GLY A 531 -5.29 -12.48 35.23
CA GLY A 531 -6.58 -12.87 34.69
C GLY A 531 -6.58 -13.27 33.23
N TRP A 532 -5.48 -13.12 32.47
CA TRP A 532 -5.46 -13.64 31.10
C TRP A 532 -5.82 -15.14 31.09
N SER A 533 -6.72 -15.62 30.24
CA SER A 533 -7.54 -14.89 29.26
C SER A 533 -9.01 -14.78 29.69
N VAL A 534 -9.31 -14.88 30.99
CA VAL A 534 -10.63 -14.57 31.58
C VAL A 534 -10.89 -13.07 31.50
N THR A 535 -9.86 -12.27 31.75
CA THR A 535 -9.86 -10.83 31.56
C THR A 535 -8.77 -10.40 30.58
N GLU A 536 -9.01 -9.28 29.92
CA GLU A 536 -8.01 -8.50 29.21
C GLU A 536 -7.86 -7.19 29.98
N GLY A 537 -6.70 -7.02 30.62
CA GLY A 537 -6.54 -5.99 31.66
C GLY A 537 -7.57 -6.16 32.78
N SER A 538 -8.31 -5.10 33.09
CA SER A 538 -9.36 -5.11 34.11
C SER A 538 -10.72 -5.58 33.58
N HIS A 539 -10.84 -5.92 32.29
CA HIS A 539 -12.13 -6.11 31.62
C HIS A 539 -12.42 -7.59 31.33
N PRO A 540 -13.68 -8.05 31.48
CA PRO A 540 -14.07 -9.39 31.06
C PRO A 540 -13.74 -9.65 29.59
N PHE A 541 -13.18 -10.82 29.28
CA PHE A 541 -12.77 -11.18 27.92
C PHE A 541 -13.41 -12.49 27.44
N TYR A 542 -12.91 -13.65 27.87
CA TYR A 542 -13.58 -14.94 27.61
C TYR A 542 -14.33 -15.44 28.83
N ASP A 543 -15.45 -16.13 28.61
CA ASP A 543 -16.13 -16.93 29.63
C ASP A 543 -15.33 -18.20 29.93
N ARG A 544 -14.27 -18.04 30.72
CA ARG A 544 -13.33 -19.10 31.14
C ARG A 544 -13.24 -19.09 32.67
N LYS A 545 -12.85 -20.23 33.25
CA LYS A 545 -12.62 -20.34 34.70
C LYS A 545 -11.24 -19.80 35.07
N THR A 546 -11.16 -19.13 36.22
CA THR A 546 -9.87 -18.76 36.82
C THR A 546 -9.18 -19.99 37.42
N ASN A 547 -7.89 -19.89 37.68
CA ASN A 547 -7.10 -20.93 38.35
C ASN A 547 -7.34 -21.05 39.87
N GLY A 548 -8.37 -20.38 40.40
CA GLY A 548 -8.71 -20.37 41.82
C GLY A 548 -8.00 -19.30 42.66
N THR A 549 -7.04 -18.56 42.09
CA THR A 549 -6.43 -17.40 42.75
C THR A 549 -7.20 -16.10 42.44
N PRO A 550 -7.24 -15.12 43.37
CA PRO A 550 -7.93 -13.84 43.13
C PRO A 550 -7.31 -13.03 41.98
N LEU A 551 -8.18 -12.44 41.14
CA LEU A 551 -7.74 -11.57 40.04
C LEU A 551 -7.15 -10.27 40.57
N THR A 552 -6.04 -9.85 39.97
CA THR A 552 -5.28 -8.63 40.30
C THR A 552 -5.36 -7.67 39.12
N LYS A 553 -5.68 -6.40 39.40
CA LYS A 553 -5.74 -5.38 38.36
C LYS A 553 -4.35 -4.96 37.89
N PRO A 554 -4.19 -4.57 36.62
CA PRO A 554 -2.98 -3.93 36.15
C PRO A 554 -2.65 -2.65 36.92
N ALA A 555 -1.36 -2.36 37.04
CA ALA A 555 -0.90 -1.08 37.58
C ALA A 555 -1.04 0.05 36.55
N ILE A 556 -0.87 -0.28 35.27
CA ILE A 556 -1.09 0.59 34.11
C ILE A 556 -2.01 -0.12 33.14
N GLU A 557 -3.02 0.59 32.64
CA GLU A 557 -3.92 0.11 31.61
C GLU A 557 -4.23 1.26 30.64
N HIS A 558 -4.04 0.99 29.34
CA HIS A 558 -4.32 1.92 28.26
C HIS A 558 -5.31 1.29 27.29
N SER A 559 -6.33 2.05 26.93
CA SER A 559 -7.21 1.65 25.82
C SER A 559 -6.38 1.53 24.55
N HIS A 560 -6.75 0.59 23.69
CA HIS A 560 -6.17 0.48 22.38
C HIS A 560 -6.25 1.79 21.62
N ALA A 561 -7.30 2.61 21.81
CA ALA A 561 -7.34 3.95 21.23
C ALA A 561 -6.02 4.72 21.43
N GLU A 562 -5.40 4.62 22.60
CA GLU A 562 -4.20 5.36 22.99
C GLU A 562 -2.87 4.62 22.73
N PHE A 563 -2.80 3.32 23.03
CA PHE A 563 -1.62 2.44 22.89
C PHE A 563 -1.97 1.21 22.04
N ARG A 564 -1.03 0.54 21.37
CA ARG A 564 -1.36 -0.69 20.60
C ARG A 564 -0.40 -1.86 20.82
N SER A 565 0.74 -1.58 21.40
CA SER A 565 1.79 -2.54 21.66
C SER A 565 2.72 -1.93 22.71
N LEU A 566 2.26 -1.94 23.96
CA LEU A 566 3.01 -1.47 25.11
C LEU A 566 4.28 -2.30 25.26
N THR A 567 5.40 -1.60 25.27
CA THR A 567 6.73 -2.18 25.29
C THR A 567 7.14 -2.58 26.71
N GLY A 568 6.71 -1.83 27.72
CA GLY A 568 7.29 -1.84 29.05
C GLY A 568 8.43 -0.83 29.16
N GLY A 569 9.23 -0.91 30.21
CA GLY A 569 10.04 0.23 30.64
C GLY A 569 11.13 -0.06 31.66
N VAL A 570 11.68 1.01 32.23
CA VAL A 570 12.66 0.99 33.34
C VAL A 570 12.32 2.05 34.38
N VAL A 571 12.71 1.84 35.64
CA VAL A 571 12.66 2.91 36.65
C VAL A 571 13.91 3.77 36.53
N TYR A 572 13.73 5.08 36.34
CA TYR A 572 14.83 5.99 36.07
C TYR A 572 15.41 6.60 37.36
N TYR A 573 16.73 6.55 37.50
CA TYR A 573 17.47 7.16 38.62
C TYR A 573 18.67 8.00 38.19
N GLY A 574 18.79 8.28 36.89
CA GLY A 574 19.84 9.14 36.36
C GLY A 574 19.73 10.58 36.87
N THR A 575 20.72 11.38 36.51
CA THR A 575 20.89 12.74 37.02
C THR A 575 20.44 13.80 36.02
N GLN A 576 20.33 13.47 34.73
CA GLN A 576 19.94 14.44 33.69
C GLN A 576 18.45 14.84 33.73
N LEU A 577 17.59 13.97 34.27
CA LEU A 577 16.13 14.19 34.36
C LEU A 577 15.67 14.11 35.82
N PRO A 578 16.04 15.06 36.69
CA PRO A 578 15.80 14.97 38.13
C PRO A 578 14.31 14.85 38.49
N GLU A 579 13.40 15.43 37.70
CA GLU A 579 11.95 15.32 37.90
C GLU A 579 11.39 13.92 37.61
N LEU A 580 12.15 13.06 36.94
CA LEU A 580 11.77 11.69 36.61
C LEU A 580 12.46 10.66 37.53
N ASN A 581 13.12 11.11 38.59
CA ASN A 581 13.77 10.20 39.55
C ASN A 581 12.74 9.29 40.25
N GLY A 582 12.94 7.98 40.18
CA GLY A 582 12.02 6.97 40.71
C GLY A 582 10.76 6.76 39.87
N VAL A 583 10.66 7.37 38.68
CA VAL A 583 9.52 7.17 37.78
C VAL A 583 9.78 5.95 36.89
N TYR A 584 8.79 5.06 36.78
CA TYR A 584 8.77 4.01 35.77
C TYR A 584 8.43 4.63 34.42
N LEU A 585 9.42 4.65 33.52
CA LEU A 585 9.32 5.18 32.17
C LEU A 585 9.08 4.03 31.20
N TYR A 586 7.98 4.10 30.46
CA TYR A 586 7.58 3.07 29.50
C TYR A 586 6.97 3.72 28.24
N GLY A 587 6.71 2.92 27.23
CA GLY A 587 6.17 3.41 25.97
C GLY A 587 5.53 2.34 25.13
N ASP A 588 5.25 2.72 23.89
CA ASP A 588 4.46 1.94 22.94
C ASP A 588 5.16 1.86 21.59
N TYR A 589 5.28 0.65 21.05
CA TYR A 589 5.92 0.40 19.76
C TYR A 589 5.17 1.07 18.60
N SER A 590 3.84 1.05 18.63
CA SER A 590 2.99 1.45 17.51
C SER A 590 2.69 2.94 17.46
N THR A 591 2.64 3.64 18.58
CA THR A 591 2.34 5.07 18.66
C THR A 591 3.58 5.89 18.97
N GLY A 592 4.63 5.26 19.51
CA GLY A 592 5.85 5.92 19.94
C GLY A 592 5.63 6.87 21.11
N ARG A 593 4.51 6.75 21.83
CA ARG A 593 4.23 7.52 23.05
C ARG A 593 5.12 7.03 24.20
N VAL A 594 5.55 7.96 25.05
CA VAL A 594 6.33 7.70 26.25
C VAL A 594 5.62 8.29 27.45
N TRP A 595 5.42 7.46 28.47
CA TRP A 595 4.69 7.78 29.69
C TRP A 595 5.54 7.53 30.92
N GLY A 596 5.19 8.22 32.00
CA GLY A 596 5.78 8.04 33.32
C GLY A 596 4.73 7.66 34.34
N MET A 597 5.05 6.69 35.19
CA MET A 597 4.23 6.34 36.34
C MET A 597 5.04 6.19 37.62
N THR A 598 4.47 6.63 38.75
CA THR A 598 4.91 6.23 40.10
C THR A 598 3.76 5.53 40.81
N HIS A 599 4.08 4.60 41.69
CA HIS A 599 3.09 3.78 42.40
C HIS A 599 3.47 3.68 43.88
N ASP A 600 2.50 3.80 44.79
CA ASP A 600 2.73 3.74 46.24
C ASP A 600 2.58 2.33 46.83
N GLY A 601 2.34 1.35 45.96
CA GLY A 601 2.04 -0.03 46.34
C GLY A 601 0.54 -0.36 46.31
N THR A 602 -0.33 0.64 46.28
CA THR A 602 -1.79 0.44 46.16
C THR A 602 -2.39 1.10 44.94
N LYS A 603 -1.87 2.26 44.53
CA LYS A 603 -2.35 3.02 43.38
C LYS A 603 -1.24 3.83 42.73
N ALA A 604 -1.48 4.25 41.49
CA ALA A 604 -0.64 5.24 40.82
C ALA A 604 -0.72 6.60 41.55
N THR A 605 0.44 7.22 41.78
CA THR A 605 0.58 8.57 42.36
C THR A 605 0.97 9.61 41.31
N LEU A 606 1.50 9.16 40.18
CA LEU A 606 1.75 9.91 38.95
C LEU A 606 1.40 8.98 37.80
N HIS A 607 0.68 9.44 36.79
CA HIS A 607 0.49 8.72 35.52
C HIS A 607 0.27 9.77 34.43
N LYS A 608 1.30 10.06 33.64
CA LYS A 608 1.26 11.15 32.63
C LYS A 608 2.01 10.81 31.35
N GLU A 609 1.52 11.34 30.23
CA GLU A 609 2.25 11.38 28.98
C GLU A 609 3.43 12.37 29.09
N LEU A 610 4.60 11.95 28.65
CA LEU A 610 5.85 12.72 28.77
C LEU A 610 6.34 13.23 27.42
N ALA A 611 6.24 12.39 26.38
CA ALA A 611 6.72 12.70 25.04
C ALA A 611 6.04 11.80 23.99
N THR A 612 6.00 12.26 22.74
CA THR A 612 5.56 11.46 21.58
C THR A 612 6.63 11.51 20.47
N PRO A 613 7.83 10.95 20.70
CA PRO A 613 8.99 11.11 19.82
C PRO A 613 8.93 10.38 18.48
N ARG A 614 7.83 9.65 18.18
CA ARG A 614 7.62 8.93 16.90
C ARG A 614 8.67 7.86 16.63
N LEU A 615 9.16 7.22 17.69
CA LEU A 615 10.09 6.09 17.63
C LEU A 615 9.31 4.77 17.56
N GLN A 616 9.89 3.73 16.97
CA GLN A 616 9.38 2.35 17.08
C GLN A 616 9.99 1.70 18.33
N ILE A 617 9.37 1.95 19.50
CA ILE A 617 10.00 1.70 20.80
C ILE A 617 9.99 0.21 21.15
N THR A 618 11.15 -0.43 21.18
CA THR A 618 11.30 -1.88 21.49
C THR A 618 11.88 -2.16 22.87
N ALA A 619 12.58 -1.20 23.47
CA ALA A 619 13.07 -1.28 24.83
C ALA A 619 13.40 0.10 25.40
N PHE A 620 13.36 0.16 26.72
CA PHE A 620 14.02 1.20 27.51
C PHE A 620 15.21 0.54 28.23
N GLY A 621 16.28 1.31 28.41
CA GLY A 621 17.47 0.89 29.13
C GLY A 621 18.16 2.10 29.75
N VAL A 622 19.35 1.87 30.31
CA VAL A 622 20.23 2.93 30.79
C VAL A 622 21.63 2.74 30.21
N ASN A 623 22.37 3.81 30.07
CA ASN A 623 23.77 3.76 29.66
C ASN A 623 24.69 3.52 30.87
N THR A 624 26.02 3.55 30.67
CA THR A 624 27.00 3.27 31.74
C THR A 624 26.99 4.31 32.87
N ARG A 625 26.38 5.47 32.63
CA ARG A 625 26.21 6.56 33.60
C ARG A 625 24.84 6.54 34.30
N GLY A 626 23.98 5.55 33.99
CA GLY A 626 22.62 5.46 34.51
C GLY A 626 21.60 6.37 33.81
N GLU A 627 21.96 6.94 32.66
CA GLU A 627 21.10 7.85 31.91
C GLU A 627 20.25 7.08 30.89
N LEU A 628 19.04 7.59 30.63
CA LEU A 628 18.00 6.90 29.87
C LEU A 628 18.42 6.63 28.41
N LEU A 629 18.19 5.40 27.95
CA LEU A 629 18.23 5.00 26.54
C LEU A 629 16.86 4.46 26.11
N ILE A 630 16.42 4.84 24.91
CA ILE A 630 15.21 4.35 24.25
C ILE A 630 15.65 3.75 22.90
N CYS A 631 15.35 2.47 22.68
CA CYS A 631 15.62 1.79 21.41
C CYS A 631 14.57 2.17 20.35
N ASP A 632 15.03 2.47 19.15
CA ASP A 632 14.20 2.76 17.99
C ASP A 632 14.42 1.73 16.88
N HIS A 633 13.42 0.88 16.66
CA HIS A 633 13.47 -0.31 15.82
C HIS A 633 13.32 -0.01 14.32
N ARG A 634 14.19 0.84 13.79
CA ARG A 634 14.22 1.16 12.36
C ARG A 634 15.57 0.79 11.75
N GLY A 635 15.57 0.52 10.44
CA GLY A 635 16.77 0.19 9.68
C GLY A 635 17.33 1.37 8.90
N LYS A 636 18.30 1.11 8.01
CA LYS A 636 18.78 2.05 6.98
C LYS A 636 19.14 3.45 7.51
N SER A 637 19.88 3.50 8.61
CA SER A 637 20.34 4.72 9.29
C SER A 637 19.31 5.46 10.15
N GLU A 638 18.03 5.05 10.15
CA GLU A 638 17.00 5.68 10.98
C GLU A 638 17.00 5.18 12.44
N GLY A 639 17.33 3.91 12.67
CA GLY A 639 17.38 3.32 14.02
C GLY A 639 18.49 3.90 14.90
N GLY A 640 18.35 3.73 16.21
CA GLY A 640 19.33 4.20 17.17
C GLY A 640 18.87 4.19 18.62
N PHE A 641 19.67 4.84 19.46
CA PHE A 641 19.38 5.06 20.87
C PHE A 641 19.09 6.53 21.13
N TYR A 642 17.99 6.79 21.82
CA TYR A 642 17.49 8.12 22.14
C TYR A 642 17.39 8.32 23.64
N THR A 643 17.34 9.57 24.08
CA THR A 643 17.02 9.95 25.46
C THR A 643 15.98 11.06 25.45
N LEU A 644 15.39 11.37 26.61
CA LEU A 644 14.49 12.50 26.76
C LEU A 644 15.27 13.73 27.22
N VAL A 645 14.85 14.90 26.72
CA VAL A 645 15.31 16.21 27.22
C VAL A 645 14.10 17.12 27.44
N PRO A 646 14.15 18.05 28.40
CA PRO A 646 13.09 19.03 28.60
C PRO A 646 12.77 19.79 27.30
N ASN A 647 11.48 19.93 27.02
CA ASN A 647 10.99 20.57 25.80
C ASN A 647 10.82 22.08 25.98
N LEU A 648 11.90 22.77 26.33
CA LEU A 648 11.88 24.21 26.68
C LEU A 648 11.54 25.13 25.50
N ASP A 649 11.76 24.65 24.27
CA ASP A 649 11.57 25.44 23.05
C ASP A 649 10.14 25.39 22.50
N ALA A 650 9.30 24.47 23.00
CA ALA A 650 8.01 24.25 22.37
C ALA A 650 7.00 25.33 22.77
N GLN A 651 6.56 26.06 21.75
CA GLN A 651 5.48 27.02 21.86
C GLN A 651 4.16 26.36 21.47
N PRO A 652 3.03 26.78 22.08
CA PRO A 652 1.72 26.44 21.55
C PRO A 652 1.65 26.79 20.07
N SER A 653 1.16 25.86 19.25
CA SER A 653 1.00 26.14 17.83
C SER A 653 -0.25 27.00 17.59
N ASN A 654 -0.26 27.77 16.49
CA ASN A 654 -1.43 28.53 16.05
C ASN A 654 -2.46 27.63 15.33
N PHE A 655 -2.62 26.39 15.80
CA PHE A 655 -3.56 25.45 15.21
C PHE A 655 -4.99 26.01 15.29
N PRO A 656 -5.76 25.99 14.19
CA PRO A 656 -7.07 26.63 14.12
C PRO A 656 -8.06 25.96 15.09
N ARG A 657 -8.68 26.74 15.97
CA ARG A 657 -9.75 26.25 16.86
C ARG A 657 -11.13 26.39 16.23
N LYS A 658 -11.25 27.19 15.18
CA LYS A 658 -12.45 27.27 14.33
C LYS A 658 -12.15 26.92 12.87
N LEU A 659 -13.16 26.48 12.11
CA LEU A 659 -12.96 26.21 10.67
C LEU A 659 -12.65 27.48 9.90
N SER A 660 -13.24 28.61 10.30
CA SER A 660 -12.95 29.93 9.70
C SER A 660 -11.48 30.34 9.81
N GLU A 661 -10.76 29.83 10.82
CA GLU A 661 -9.34 30.10 11.06
C GLU A 661 -8.42 29.17 10.25
N SER A 662 -8.94 28.07 9.70
CA SER A 662 -8.14 27.01 9.04
C SER A 662 -7.42 27.45 7.77
N GLY A 663 -7.91 28.53 7.16
CA GLY A 663 -7.46 29.02 5.88
C GLY A 663 -7.78 28.10 4.70
N LEU A 664 -8.62 27.07 4.88
CA LEU A 664 -9.06 26.14 3.82
C LEU A 664 -10.40 26.54 3.17
N PHE A 665 -11.25 27.26 3.90
CA PHE A 665 -12.56 27.69 3.43
C PHE A 665 -12.49 29.11 2.85
N ALA A 666 -13.14 29.32 1.71
CA ALA A 666 -13.42 30.66 1.18
C ALA A 666 -14.64 31.27 1.90
N ASP A 667 -15.65 30.44 2.19
CA ASP A 667 -16.80 30.78 3.03
C ASP A 667 -17.25 29.54 3.81
N VAL A 668 -17.27 29.63 5.15
CA VAL A 668 -17.65 28.49 6.00
C VAL A 668 -19.16 28.22 5.98
N PRO A 669 -20.06 29.23 6.14
CA PRO A 669 -21.50 29.00 6.12
C PRO A 669 -22.03 28.28 4.87
N THR A 670 -21.53 28.61 3.67
CA THR A 670 -21.90 27.92 2.43
C THR A 670 -21.04 26.70 2.13
N HIS A 671 -20.08 26.37 2.99
CA HIS A 671 -19.10 25.30 2.80
C HIS A 671 -18.23 25.46 1.53
N ALA A 672 -18.04 26.71 1.08
CA ALA A 672 -17.23 26.97 -0.10
C ALA A 672 -15.74 26.83 0.24
N MET A 673 -15.06 25.88 -0.41
CA MET A 673 -13.62 25.66 -0.26
C MET A 673 -12.82 26.68 -1.09
N LYS A 674 -11.60 26.99 -0.64
CA LYS A 674 -10.68 27.83 -1.42
C LYS A 674 -10.19 27.14 -2.69
N PRO A 675 -9.81 27.91 -3.72
CA PRO A 675 -9.07 27.35 -4.86
C PRO A 675 -7.85 26.55 -4.41
N GLY A 676 -7.66 25.35 -4.97
CA GLY A 676 -6.57 24.44 -4.60
C GLY A 676 -6.93 23.39 -3.55
N VAL A 677 -8.06 23.54 -2.85
CA VAL A 677 -8.65 22.49 -2.02
C VAL A 677 -9.52 21.62 -2.93
N ILE A 678 -8.97 20.48 -3.37
CA ILE A 678 -9.50 19.67 -4.48
C ILE A 678 -10.63 18.77 -3.95
N PRO A 679 -11.86 18.86 -4.51
CA PRO A 679 -12.94 17.96 -4.14
C PRO A 679 -12.67 16.55 -4.67
N TYR A 680 -13.13 15.54 -3.94
CA TYR A 680 -13.11 14.17 -4.42
C TYR A 680 -14.28 13.34 -3.85
N SER A 681 -14.60 12.25 -4.52
CA SER A 681 -15.58 11.26 -4.10
C SER A 681 -14.98 9.85 -4.17
N VAL A 682 -15.64 8.92 -3.48
CA VAL A 682 -15.20 7.51 -3.37
C VAL A 682 -16.29 6.60 -3.94
N ASN A 683 -15.91 5.46 -4.49
CA ASN A 683 -16.85 4.48 -5.05
C ASN A 683 -17.74 3.84 -3.97
N ALA A 684 -17.15 3.43 -2.85
CA ALA A 684 -17.87 2.84 -1.72
C ALA A 684 -17.60 3.65 -0.44
N PRO A 685 -18.53 4.53 -0.02
CA PRO A 685 -18.38 5.24 1.24
C PRO A 685 -18.60 4.29 2.43
N PHE A 686 -17.72 4.34 3.42
CA PHE A 686 -17.95 3.63 4.69
C PHE A 686 -19.24 4.09 5.37
N TRP A 687 -19.89 3.22 6.13
CA TRP A 687 -21.11 3.54 6.87
C TRP A 687 -20.82 4.44 8.07
N SER A 688 -21.67 5.46 8.25
CA SER A 688 -21.50 6.47 9.31
C SER A 688 -22.85 7.06 9.69
N ASP A 689 -23.75 6.20 10.20
CA ASP A 689 -25.09 6.54 10.68
C ASP A 689 -25.99 7.28 9.67
N GLY A 690 -25.81 6.97 8.38
CA GLY A 690 -26.57 7.59 7.29
C GLY A 690 -26.15 9.01 6.91
N LEU A 691 -25.13 9.59 7.55
CA LEU A 691 -24.71 10.96 7.27
C LEU A 691 -24.15 11.12 5.85
N HIS A 692 -24.56 12.23 5.22
CA HIS A 692 -24.00 12.68 3.95
C HIS A 692 -22.55 13.14 4.15
N LYS A 693 -21.69 12.92 3.15
CA LYS A 693 -20.25 13.16 3.25
C LYS A 693 -19.71 13.88 2.02
N GLU A 694 -19.05 15.00 2.24
CA GLU A 694 -18.20 15.68 1.25
C GLU A 694 -16.74 15.55 1.64
N ARG A 695 -15.85 15.47 0.64
CA ARG A 695 -14.42 15.23 0.86
C ARG A 695 -13.57 16.12 -0.03
N PHE A 696 -12.46 16.57 0.55
CA PHE A 696 -11.51 17.43 -0.13
C PHE A 696 -10.09 17.10 0.30
N VAL A 697 -9.11 17.51 -0.50
CA VAL A 697 -7.69 17.42 -0.16
C VAL A 697 -7.01 18.75 -0.42
N ALA A 698 -6.23 19.23 0.54
CA ALA A 698 -5.39 20.40 0.44
C ALA A 698 -3.92 19.94 0.41
N ILE A 699 -3.21 20.22 -0.67
CA ILE A 699 -1.79 19.88 -0.84
C ILE A 699 -0.99 21.19 -0.90
N PRO A 700 -0.10 21.47 0.07
CA PRO A 700 0.44 22.82 0.26
C PRO A 700 1.63 23.15 -0.65
N SER A 701 2.35 22.13 -1.13
CA SER A 701 3.51 22.30 -2.01
C SER A 701 3.18 21.89 -3.45
N ALA A 702 4.16 22.00 -4.34
CA ALA A 702 4.12 21.43 -5.69
C ALA A 702 4.54 19.94 -5.75
N GLU A 703 4.83 19.33 -4.59
CA GLU A 703 5.22 17.92 -4.52
C GLU A 703 4.09 16.99 -4.95
N GLN A 704 4.43 15.76 -5.30
CA GLN A 704 3.49 14.80 -5.85
C GLN A 704 3.07 13.77 -4.79
N VAL A 705 1.85 13.27 -4.94
CA VAL A 705 1.30 12.13 -4.22
C VAL A 705 1.83 10.86 -4.87
N GLU A 706 2.42 9.97 -4.08
CA GLU A 706 2.89 8.68 -4.56
C GLU A 706 1.69 7.76 -4.81
N PHE A 707 1.41 7.53 -6.09
CA PHE A 707 0.35 6.64 -6.53
C PHE A 707 0.81 5.19 -6.41
N THR A 708 0.01 4.38 -5.71
CA THR A 708 0.21 2.93 -5.61
C THR A 708 -1.11 2.19 -5.87
N ARG A 709 -1.00 0.92 -6.26
CA ARG A 709 -2.13 0.06 -6.63
C ARG A 709 -2.65 -0.83 -5.50
N LYS A 710 -1.86 -1.01 -4.44
CA LYS A 710 -2.14 -2.00 -3.38
C LYS A 710 -2.70 -1.36 -2.10
N ASN A 711 -2.23 -0.16 -1.73
CA ASN A 711 -2.54 0.46 -0.44
C ASN A 711 -3.07 1.90 -0.60
N GLY A 712 -3.35 2.57 0.51
CA GLY A 712 -3.50 4.04 0.53
C GLY A 712 -2.27 4.73 -0.05
N TRP A 713 -2.46 5.89 -0.68
CA TRP A 713 -1.37 6.66 -1.28
C TRP A 713 -0.53 7.43 -0.24
N ASN A 714 0.71 7.78 -0.59
CA ASN A 714 1.56 8.63 0.26
C ASN A 714 1.48 10.09 -0.19
N PHE A 715 1.27 10.99 0.77
CA PHE A 715 1.09 12.42 0.50
C PHE A 715 2.31 13.24 0.94
N PRO A 716 2.56 14.42 0.34
CA PRO A 716 3.51 15.40 0.85
C PRO A 716 3.24 15.82 2.31
N ASP A 717 4.27 16.31 3.00
CA ASP A 717 4.10 16.88 4.35
C ASP A 717 3.10 18.04 4.32
N ARG A 718 2.41 18.26 5.45
CA ARG A 718 1.37 19.29 5.65
C ARG A 718 0.13 19.15 4.77
N THR A 719 -0.04 18.03 4.06
CA THR A 719 -1.32 17.71 3.42
C THR A 719 -2.45 17.66 4.45
N VAL A 720 -3.62 18.21 4.10
CA VAL A 720 -4.84 18.13 4.91
C VAL A 720 -5.94 17.47 4.09
N ILE A 721 -6.45 16.34 4.57
CA ILE A 721 -7.63 15.68 4.02
C ILE A 721 -8.82 16.16 4.85
N VAL A 722 -9.82 16.70 4.18
CA VAL A 722 -11.03 17.25 4.79
C VAL A 722 -12.19 16.31 4.50
N LYS A 723 -12.95 15.95 5.53
CA LYS A 723 -14.19 15.18 5.40
C LYS A 723 -15.28 15.85 6.23
N SER A 724 -16.34 16.32 5.59
CA SER A 724 -17.46 16.97 6.27
C SER A 724 -18.70 16.08 6.25
N PHE A 725 -19.40 16.02 7.37
CA PHE A 725 -20.55 15.16 7.62
C PHE A 725 -21.78 16.03 7.85
N ALA A 726 -22.85 15.76 7.09
CA ALA A 726 -24.14 16.41 7.26
C ALA A 726 -25.23 15.39 7.63
N LEU A 727 -26.06 15.77 8.59
CA LEU A 727 -27.23 15.02 9.03
C LEU A 727 -28.49 15.59 8.38
N GLU A 728 -29.34 14.73 7.83
CA GLU A 728 -30.69 15.09 7.43
C GLU A 728 -31.54 15.34 8.69
N ARG A 729 -32.05 16.57 8.84
CA ARG A 729 -32.93 16.93 9.98
C ARG A 729 -34.34 16.38 9.80
N GLU A 730 -34.68 16.00 8.58
CA GLU A 730 -35.92 15.33 8.18
C GLU A 730 -35.53 14.10 7.35
N GLU A 731 -35.89 12.92 7.84
CA GLU A 731 -35.50 11.64 7.25
C GLU A 731 -35.95 11.52 5.79
N GLY A 732 -35.00 11.24 4.89
CA GLY A 732 -35.26 11.12 3.45
C GLY A 732 -35.34 12.45 2.72
N ASN A 733 -35.17 13.59 3.40
CA ASN A 733 -35.18 14.92 2.80
C ASN A 733 -33.76 15.52 2.76
N ALA A 734 -33.09 15.38 1.62
CA ALA A 734 -31.75 15.91 1.40
C ALA A 734 -31.64 17.44 1.56
N ALA A 735 -32.72 18.19 1.35
CA ALA A 735 -32.73 19.65 1.52
C ALA A 735 -32.71 20.07 3.00
N SER A 736 -33.03 19.15 3.93
CA SER A 736 -33.00 19.39 5.37
C SER A 736 -31.60 19.27 5.99
N ARG A 737 -30.58 18.94 5.18
CA ARG A 737 -29.23 18.64 5.66
C ARG A 737 -28.61 19.82 6.42
N LYS A 738 -27.96 19.49 7.53
CA LYS A 738 -27.13 20.42 8.31
C LYS A 738 -25.79 19.77 8.60
N TRP A 739 -24.70 20.52 8.42
CA TRP A 739 -23.38 20.11 8.85
C TRP A 739 -23.37 19.86 10.35
N VAL A 740 -22.76 18.76 10.76
CA VAL A 740 -22.58 18.38 12.17
C VAL A 740 -21.11 18.24 12.52
N GLU A 741 -20.31 17.68 11.62
CA GLU A 741 -18.87 17.52 11.81
C GLU A 741 -18.10 17.93 10.56
N THR A 742 -16.95 18.59 10.75
CA THR A 742 -15.86 18.58 9.76
C THR A 742 -14.63 17.96 10.41
N ARG A 743 -14.03 16.97 9.75
CA ARG A 743 -12.84 16.29 10.20
C ARG A 743 -11.66 16.61 9.30
N PHE A 744 -10.57 17.06 9.91
CA PHE A 744 -9.27 17.18 9.26
C PHE A 744 -8.43 15.95 9.59
N PHE A 745 -7.77 15.38 8.59
CA PHE A 745 -6.73 14.39 8.76
C PHE A 745 -5.47 14.95 8.10
N THR A 746 -4.48 15.31 8.91
CA THR A 746 -3.33 16.10 8.47
C THR A 746 -2.04 15.31 8.62
N LYS A 747 -1.18 15.40 7.60
CA LYS A 747 0.19 14.87 7.65
C LYS A 747 1.10 15.91 8.29
N GLN A 748 1.88 15.49 9.28
CA GLN A 748 2.85 16.32 9.97
C GLN A 748 4.15 15.52 10.12
N GLY A 749 5.17 15.83 9.34
CA GLY A 749 6.35 14.99 9.15
C GLY A 749 5.97 13.64 8.55
N THR A 750 6.32 12.55 9.22
CA THR A 750 6.01 11.16 8.81
C THR A 750 4.69 10.64 9.34
N GLU A 751 3.98 11.39 10.19
CA GLU A 751 2.80 10.93 10.91
C GLU A 751 1.53 11.63 10.44
N TRP A 752 0.39 11.02 10.75
CA TRP A 752 -0.93 11.60 10.52
C TRP A 752 -1.69 11.78 11.84
N ALA A 753 -2.53 12.81 11.90
CA ALA A 753 -3.41 13.07 13.03
C ALA A 753 -4.80 13.53 12.58
N GLY A 754 -5.83 13.05 13.26
CA GLY A 754 -7.24 13.39 13.00
C GLY A 754 -7.78 14.42 13.98
N TYR A 755 -8.51 15.43 13.49
CA TYR A 755 -9.10 16.52 14.26
C TYR A 755 -10.56 16.74 13.86
N SER A 756 -11.48 16.59 14.81
CA SER A 756 -12.92 16.80 14.59
C SER A 756 -13.34 18.20 15.03
N TYR A 757 -14.18 18.85 14.23
CA TYR A 757 -14.82 20.14 14.49
C TYR A 757 -16.33 19.94 14.57
N LEU A 758 -16.94 20.42 15.65
CA LEU A 758 -18.38 20.42 15.90
C LEU A 758 -19.01 21.69 15.32
N TRP A 759 -19.91 21.53 14.36
CA TRP A 759 -20.65 22.67 13.81
C TRP A 759 -21.61 23.28 14.84
N ASN A 760 -21.68 24.60 14.86
CA ASN A 760 -22.64 25.32 15.67
C ASN A 760 -24.06 25.18 15.09
N ASP A 761 -25.09 25.36 15.93
CA ASP A 761 -26.47 25.12 15.50
C ASP A 761 -26.96 26.15 14.46
N ALA A 762 -26.33 27.32 14.40
CA ALA A 762 -26.58 28.35 13.38
C ALA A 762 -26.01 27.97 12.00
N GLY A 763 -25.10 26.99 11.91
CA GLY A 763 -24.42 26.59 10.69
C GLY A 763 -23.43 27.63 10.16
N THR A 764 -22.92 28.52 11.02
CA THR A 764 -22.04 29.62 10.61
C THR A 764 -20.55 29.30 10.74
N ASP A 765 -20.19 28.38 11.64
CA ASP A 765 -18.81 27.92 11.87
C ASP A 765 -18.83 26.59 12.63
N ALA A 766 -17.65 26.01 12.85
CA ALA A 766 -17.47 24.84 13.71
C ALA A 766 -16.25 24.99 14.63
N GLU A 767 -16.36 24.45 15.84
CA GLU A 767 -15.34 24.53 16.89
C GLU A 767 -14.62 23.20 17.08
N LEU A 768 -13.31 23.26 17.30
CA LEU A 768 -12.48 22.07 17.52
C LEU A 768 -12.95 21.29 18.75
N VAL A 769 -13.30 20.03 18.55
CA VAL A 769 -13.62 19.09 19.63
C VAL A 769 -12.35 18.76 20.42
N GLY A 770 -12.46 18.67 21.75
CA GLY A 770 -11.35 18.32 22.64
C GLY A 770 -10.71 16.96 22.32
N GLY A 771 -9.49 16.74 22.81
CA GLY A 771 -8.69 15.56 22.46
C GLY A 771 -9.35 14.21 22.80
N GLY A 772 -10.20 14.18 23.84
CA GLY A 772 -10.94 13.00 24.30
C GLY A 772 -12.22 12.66 23.51
N GLY A 773 -12.56 13.41 22.46
CA GLY A 773 -13.80 13.20 21.72
C GLY A 773 -15.02 13.80 22.42
N LEU A 774 -16.21 13.56 21.85
CA LEU A 774 -17.48 14.08 22.36
C LEU A 774 -18.65 13.27 21.78
N ASP A 775 -19.74 13.11 22.54
CA ASP A 775 -21.03 12.70 22.00
C ASP A 775 -21.99 13.90 21.97
N LYS A 776 -22.71 14.10 20.85
CA LYS A 776 -23.79 15.09 20.77
C LYS A 776 -25.07 14.45 20.23
N GLU A 777 -26.17 14.69 20.91
CA GLU A 777 -27.51 14.27 20.46
C GLU A 777 -28.09 15.29 19.46
N PHE A 778 -28.68 14.77 18.40
CA PHE A 778 -29.42 15.52 17.40
C PHE A 778 -30.85 15.00 17.28
N THR A 779 -31.79 15.90 16.99
CA THR A 779 -33.19 15.52 16.72
C THR A 779 -33.40 15.43 15.21
N VAL A 780 -33.99 14.31 14.77
CA VAL A 780 -34.34 14.04 13.37
C VAL A 780 -35.84 13.78 13.31
N LYS A 781 -36.56 14.52 12.46
CA LYS A 781 -37.97 14.25 12.19
C LYS A 781 -38.08 13.05 11.27
N THR A 782 -38.98 12.13 11.60
CA THR A 782 -39.27 10.92 10.84
C THR A 782 -40.77 10.84 10.56
N ALA A 783 -41.20 9.91 9.72
CA ALA A 783 -42.63 9.66 9.50
C ALA A 783 -43.37 9.23 10.79
N ALA A 784 -42.65 8.70 11.78
CA ALA A 784 -43.20 8.23 13.06
C ALA A 784 -43.10 9.27 14.20
N GLY A 785 -42.61 10.48 13.93
CA GLY A 785 -42.44 11.55 14.94
C GLY A 785 -41.01 12.10 14.95
N GLU A 786 -40.39 12.18 16.13
CA GLU A 786 -39.00 12.61 16.29
C GLU A 786 -38.15 11.46 16.82
N ARG A 787 -36.95 11.30 16.25
CA ARG A 787 -35.92 10.39 16.74
C ARG A 787 -34.72 11.18 17.25
N LYS A 788 -34.17 10.75 18.39
CA LYS A 788 -32.87 11.19 18.87
C LYS A 788 -31.77 10.36 18.24
N GLN A 789 -30.80 11.02 17.63
CA GLN A 789 -29.63 10.40 17.03
C GLN A 789 -28.37 10.97 17.67
N VAL A 790 -27.60 10.11 18.33
CA VAL A 790 -26.31 10.49 18.90
C VAL A 790 -25.26 10.41 17.79
N TRP A 791 -24.45 11.46 17.67
CA TRP A 791 -23.26 11.46 16.84
C TRP A 791 -22.02 11.50 17.74
N HIS A 792 -21.15 10.52 17.55
CA HIS A 792 -19.88 10.40 18.25
C HIS A 792 -18.76 11.07 17.43
N TYR A 793 -18.17 12.12 18.01
CA TYR A 793 -16.95 12.77 17.51
C TYR A 793 -15.75 12.02 18.09
N PRO A 794 -14.95 11.33 17.27
CA PRO A 794 -13.86 10.51 17.77
C PRO A 794 -12.79 11.36 18.44
N SER A 795 -12.21 10.81 19.50
CA SER A 795 -10.95 11.28 20.07
C SER A 795 -9.82 11.21 19.05
N ARG A 796 -8.71 11.91 19.34
CA ARG A 796 -7.49 11.85 18.50
C ARG A 796 -6.98 10.43 18.34
N SER A 797 -7.05 9.70 19.45
CA SER A 797 -6.65 8.31 19.62
C SER A 797 -7.55 7.34 18.82
N GLU A 798 -8.88 7.53 18.86
CA GLU A 798 -9.83 6.70 18.10
C GLU A 798 -9.67 6.83 16.58
N CYS A 799 -9.31 8.02 16.08
CA CYS A 799 -9.03 8.20 14.65
C CYS A 799 -7.93 7.23 14.18
N MET A 800 -6.90 7.03 15.01
CA MET A 800 -5.75 6.19 14.67
C MET A 800 -6.01 4.69 14.79
N VAL A 801 -7.20 4.28 15.25
CA VAL A 801 -7.63 2.87 15.27
C VAL A 801 -7.73 2.34 13.84
N CYS A 802 -8.40 3.09 12.96
CA CYS A 802 -8.53 2.71 11.55
C CYS A 802 -7.39 3.27 10.70
N HIS A 803 -6.87 4.45 11.05
CA HIS A 803 -5.80 5.12 10.33
C HIS A 803 -4.41 4.64 10.80
N SER A 804 -4.16 3.33 10.77
CA SER A 804 -2.94 2.71 11.27
C SER A 804 -1.80 2.69 10.23
N ARG A 805 -0.56 2.43 10.68
CA ARG A 805 0.58 2.18 9.76
C ARG A 805 0.34 0.99 8.84
N ALA A 806 -0.32 -0.06 9.34
CA ALA A 806 -0.65 -1.25 8.55
C ALA A 806 -1.58 -0.91 7.37
N ALA A 807 -2.52 0.01 7.56
CA ALA A 807 -3.40 0.51 6.50
C ALA A 807 -2.79 1.66 5.67
N ASN A 808 -1.52 2.00 5.91
CA ASN A 808 -0.84 3.18 5.37
C ASN A 808 -1.56 4.51 5.64
N PHE A 809 -2.19 4.64 6.81
CA PHE A 809 -2.89 5.83 7.32
C PHE A 809 -4.08 6.34 6.49
N VAL A 810 -3.91 6.70 5.22
CA VAL A 810 -4.94 7.40 4.44
C VAL A 810 -5.97 6.42 3.87
N LEU A 811 -7.19 6.52 4.38
CA LEU A 811 -8.32 5.68 3.96
C LEU A 811 -9.15 6.37 2.87
N GLY A 812 -9.41 5.67 1.78
CA GLY A 812 -10.29 6.10 0.69
C GLY A 812 -9.63 6.88 -0.46
N LEU A 813 -8.39 7.35 -0.29
CA LEU A 813 -7.55 7.86 -1.39
C LEU A 813 -6.60 6.74 -1.85
N CYS A 814 -7.15 5.84 -2.66
CA CYS A 814 -6.45 4.71 -3.28
C CYS A 814 -7.03 4.44 -4.68
N GLU A 815 -6.34 3.66 -5.52
CA GLU A 815 -6.74 3.35 -6.92
C GLU A 815 -8.22 2.94 -7.00
N VAL A 816 -8.63 1.93 -6.24
CA VAL A 816 -9.96 1.31 -6.35
C VAL A 816 -11.10 2.23 -5.91
N GLN A 817 -10.85 3.20 -5.03
CA GLN A 817 -11.83 4.18 -4.58
C GLN A 817 -11.88 5.40 -5.50
N MET A 818 -10.72 5.83 -5.99
CA MET A 818 -10.55 7.05 -6.78
C MET A 818 -10.79 6.86 -8.27
N ASN A 819 -10.78 5.62 -8.78
CA ASN A 819 -11.24 5.31 -10.13
C ASN A 819 -12.77 5.48 -10.26
N LYS A 820 -13.19 6.74 -10.31
CA LYS A 820 -14.57 7.20 -10.29
C LYS A 820 -14.68 8.51 -11.05
N SER A 821 -15.78 8.71 -11.75
CA SER A 821 -16.13 10.01 -12.34
C SER A 821 -16.67 10.95 -11.27
N HIS A 822 -16.17 12.18 -11.26
CA HIS A 822 -16.56 13.24 -10.33
C HIS A 822 -16.98 14.48 -11.11
N ASP A 823 -18.03 15.15 -10.64
CA ASP A 823 -18.49 16.41 -11.19
C ASP A 823 -17.71 17.56 -10.53
N TYR A 824 -16.88 18.24 -11.32
CA TYR A 824 -16.10 19.40 -10.87
C TYR A 824 -16.80 20.73 -11.14
N GLY A 825 -18.08 20.70 -11.56
CA GLY A 825 -18.91 21.86 -11.88
C GLY A 825 -18.76 22.34 -13.33
N THR A 826 -17.56 22.28 -13.92
CA THR A 826 -17.31 22.60 -15.34
C THR A 826 -17.56 21.41 -16.26
N CYS A 827 -17.11 20.22 -15.85
CA CYS A 827 -17.42 18.95 -16.49
C CYS A 827 -17.28 17.78 -15.50
N THR A 828 -17.85 16.64 -15.87
CA THR A 828 -17.58 15.37 -15.21
C THR A 828 -16.29 14.77 -15.77
N SER A 829 -15.35 14.40 -14.91
CA SER A 829 -14.11 13.71 -15.31
C SER A 829 -13.73 12.60 -14.34
N ASN A 830 -12.99 11.58 -14.83
CA ASN A 830 -12.43 10.56 -13.94
C ASN A 830 -11.35 11.19 -13.04
N GLN A 831 -11.41 10.94 -11.74
CA GLN A 831 -10.53 11.61 -10.78
C GLN A 831 -9.05 11.23 -10.93
N LEU A 832 -8.72 10.01 -11.39
CA LEU A 832 -7.33 9.62 -11.66
C LEU A 832 -6.76 10.43 -12.82
N ARG A 833 -7.55 10.59 -13.88
CA ARG A 833 -7.21 11.43 -15.04
C ARG A 833 -7.08 12.90 -14.64
N GLU A 834 -7.98 13.38 -13.78
CA GLU A 834 -7.92 14.75 -13.29
C GLU A 834 -6.63 15.00 -12.47
N TRP A 835 -6.29 14.09 -11.55
CA TRP A 835 -5.10 14.25 -10.72
C TRP A 835 -3.79 14.08 -11.52
N GLU A 836 -3.80 13.24 -12.55
CA GLU A 836 -2.71 13.14 -13.54
C GLU A 836 -2.52 14.49 -14.27
N HIS A 837 -3.58 15.08 -14.80
CA HIS A 837 -3.56 16.39 -15.48
C HIS A 837 -3.05 17.52 -14.58
N LEU A 838 -3.46 17.52 -13.32
CA LEU A 838 -2.97 18.47 -12.33
C LEU A 838 -1.49 18.23 -11.92
N GLY A 839 -0.84 17.19 -12.46
CA GLY A 839 0.54 16.82 -12.12
C GLY A 839 0.69 16.39 -10.66
N LEU A 840 -0.39 15.90 -10.03
CA LEU A 840 -0.42 15.51 -8.62
C LEU A 840 0.16 14.13 -8.39
N LEU A 841 0.14 13.25 -9.39
CA LEU A 841 0.53 11.86 -9.22
C LEU A 841 2.00 11.64 -9.57
N LYS A 842 2.74 10.99 -8.68
CA LYS A 842 4.03 10.37 -8.95
C LYS A 842 3.84 8.87 -9.03
N TYR A 843 4.24 8.29 -10.15
CA TYR A 843 4.07 6.87 -10.43
C TYR A 843 5.38 6.26 -10.94
N ASP A 844 5.74 5.09 -10.43
CA ASP A 844 6.95 4.36 -10.83
C ASP A 844 6.69 3.47 -12.05
N GLY A 845 6.54 4.11 -13.22
CA GLY A 845 6.33 3.40 -14.48
C GLY A 845 7.52 2.55 -14.94
N VAL A 846 8.71 2.82 -14.43
CA VAL A 846 9.93 2.08 -14.79
C VAL A 846 9.91 0.71 -14.12
N SER A 847 9.62 0.65 -12.82
CA SER A 847 9.54 -0.63 -12.11
C SER A 847 8.38 -1.49 -12.62
N GLU A 848 7.23 -0.90 -12.92
CA GLU A 848 6.10 -1.65 -13.48
C GLU A 848 6.44 -2.24 -14.86
N ALA A 849 7.04 -1.45 -15.76
CA ALA A 849 7.46 -1.93 -17.07
C ALA A 849 8.47 -3.10 -16.97
N ARG A 850 9.38 -3.05 -15.99
CA ARG A 850 10.35 -4.12 -15.72
C ARG A 850 9.71 -5.38 -15.10
N GLY A 851 8.61 -5.21 -14.37
CA GLY A 851 7.88 -6.31 -13.71
C GLY A 851 6.95 -7.08 -14.66
N LYS A 852 6.35 -6.42 -15.65
CA LYS A 852 5.34 -7.01 -16.55
C LYS A 852 5.70 -8.37 -17.17
N PRO A 853 6.92 -8.59 -17.73
CA PRO A 853 7.27 -9.88 -18.31
C PRO A 853 7.21 -11.03 -17.30
N ARG A 854 7.56 -10.76 -16.04
CA ARG A 854 7.48 -11.77 -14.97
C ARG A 854 6.02 -12.09 -14.66
N GLU A 855 5.17 -11.08 -14.54
CA GLU A 855 3.72 -11.28 -14.32
C GLU A 855 3.09 -12.12 -15.43
N TRP A 856 3.46 -11.89 -16.70
CA TRP A 856 2.98 -12.69 -17.83
C TRP A 856 3.45 -14.14 -17.76
N GLY A 857 4.73 -14.37 -17.47
CA GLY A 857 5.25 -15.72 -17.32
C GLY A 857 4.59 -16.49 -16.18
N GLU A 858 4.37 -15.83 -15.04
CA GLU A 858 3.64 -16.41 -13.90
C GLU A 858 2.18 -16.72 -14.25
N ALA A 859 1.50 -15.84 -15.01
CA ALA A 859 0.15 -16.07 -15.50
C ALA A 859 0.07 -17.26 -16.48
N LYS A 860 1.13 -17.52 -17.24
CA LYS A 860 1.31 -18.74 -18.06
C LYS A 860 1.68 -19.98 -17.24
N GLY A 861 1.81 -19.85 -15.92
CA GLY A 861 2.17 -20.94 -15.01
C GLY A 861 3.67 -21.26 -14.95
N LEU A 862 4.53 -20.44 -15.58
CA LEU A 862 5.98 -20.63 -15.60
C LEU A 862 6.58 -20.37 -14.21
N LYS A 863 7.63 -21.13 -13.86
CA LYS A 863 8.32 -21.01 -12.57
C LYS A 863 9.82 -21.22 -12.71
N GLY A 864 10.59 -20.73 -11.74
CA GLY A 864 12.04 -20.93 -11.69
C GLY A 864 12.75 -20.48 -12.97
N LYS A 865 13.60 -21.35 -13.52
CA LYS A 865 14.40 -21.03 -14.71
C LYS A 865 13.56 -20.72 -15.95
N GLU A 866 12.44 -21.42 -16.16
CA GLU A 866 11.57 -21.18 -17.32
C GLU A 866 10.97 -19.77 -17.29
N LEU A 867 10.61 -19.30 -16.09
CA LEU A 867 10.14 -17.93 -15.89
C LEU A 867 11.27 -16.92 -16.12
N ASP A 868 12.48 -17.19 -15.62
CA ASP A 868 13.61 -16.29 -15.81
C ASP A 868 14.04 -16.20 -17.29
N ASP A 869 14.02 -17.33 -18.02
CA ASP A 869 14.28 -17.38 -19.46
C ASP A 869 13.19 -16.61 -20.24
N PHE A 870 11.91 -16.77 -19.87
CA PHE A 870 10.80 -16.00 -20.44
C PHE A 870 11.00 -14.49 -20.22
N VAL A 871 11.31 -14.09 -18.99
CA VAL A 871 11.59 -12.68 -18.66
C VAL A 871 12.77 -12.14 -19.47
N ALA A 872 13.81 -12.94 -19.68
CA ALA A 872 14.98 -12.56 -20.47
C ALA A 872 14.66 -12.35 -21.96
N VAL A 873 13.64 -13.01 -22.52
CA VAL A 873 13.22 -12.86 -23.93
C VAL A 873 12.18 -11.75 -24.11
N HIS A 874 11.21 -11.66 -23.20
CA HIS A 874 10.06 -10.74 -23.32
C HIS A 874 10.27 -9.40 -22.60
N GLY A 875 11.28 -9.29 -21.73
CA GLY A 875 11.61 -8.07 -21.02
C GLY A 875 12.61 -7.17 -21.72
N GLN A 876 13.02 -6.13 -20.99
CA GLN A 876 14.01 -5.16 -21.44
C GLN A 876 15.31 -5.84 -21.88
N GLN A 877 15.69 -5.66 -23.15
CA GLN A 877 16.92 -6.22 -23.69
C GLN A 877 18.13 -5.32 -23.37
N PRO A 878 19.33 -5.89 -23.19
CA PRO A 878 20.56 -5.13 -23.00
C PRO A 878 20.88 -4.30 -24.24
N ASN A 879 21.54 -3.15 -24.03
CA ASN A 879 21.92 -2.23 -25.11
C ASN A 879 20.75 -1.71 -25.97
N GLN A 880 19.53 -1.74 -25.44
CA GLN A 880 18.36 -1.09 -26.04
C GLN A 880 17.93 0.14 -25.22
N ARG A 881 17.06 0.96 -25.82
CA ARG A 881 16.41 2.08 -25.11
C ARG A 881 15.83 1.57 -23.80
N GLN A 882 16.11 2.29 -22.72
CA GLN A 882 15.60 2.00 -21.38
C GLN A 882 14.24 2.68 -21.17
N PRO A 883 13.35 2.10 -20.33
CA PRO A 883 12.11 2.76 -19.96
C PRO A 883 12.39 4.07 -19.22
N LYS A 884 11.52 5.06 -19.44
CA LYS A 884 11.58 6.37 -18.79
C LYS A 884 10.34 6.60 -17.93
N GLY A 885 10.51 7.33 -16.82
CA GLY A 885 9.38 7.80 -16.03
C GLY A 885 8.51 8.75 -16.85
N SER A 886 7.20 8.66 -16.67
CA SER A 886 6.20 9.47 -17.40
C SER A 886 5.31 10.22 -16.42
N SER A 887 4.83 11.40 -16.82
CA SER A 887 3.77 12.10 -16.09
C SER A 887 2.40 11.43 -16.27
N LEU A 888 2.28 10.51 -17.23
CA LEU A 888 1.06 9.78 -17.53
C LEU A 888 1.06 8.43 -16.80
N LEU A 889 -0.09 8.06 -16.26
CA LEU A 889 -0.42 6.71 -15.80
C LEU A 889 -0.21 5.70 -16.94
N HIS A 890 0.12 4.46 -16.57
CA HIS A 890 0.50 3.41 -17.54
C HIS A 890 -0.67 2.83 -18.33
N GLN A 891 -1.91 3.06 -17.90
CA GLN A 891 -3.12 2.58 -18.56
C GLN A 891 -4.27 3.57 -18.31
N SER A 892 -5.32 3.47 -19.12
CA SER A 892 -6.51 4.30 -18.93
C SER A 892 -7.21 4.01 -17.59
N PRO A 893 -7.95 4.99 -17.03
CA PRO A 893 -8.80 4.73 -15.88
C PRO A 893 -9.79 3.57 -16.07
N ALA A 894 -10.23 3.31 -17.30
CA ALA A 894 -11.12 2.19 -17.61
C ALA A 894 -10.48 0.82 -17.33
N ALA A 895 -9.15 0.70 -17.45
CA ALA A 895 -8.42 -0.53 -17.20
C ALA A 895 -8.07 -0.76 -15.72
N PHE A 896 -8.18 0.26 -14.85
CA PHE A 896 -7.95 0.10 -13.42
C PHE A 896 -9.12 -0.61 -12.73
N ARG A 897 -8.80 -1.36 -11.66
CA ARG A 897 -9.85 -1.94 -10.82
C ARG A 897 -10.55 -0.82 -10.07
N LYS A 898 -11.83 -1.02 -9.75
CA LYS A 898 -12.60 -0.08 -8.92
C LYS A 898 -13.58 -0.82 -8.03
N LEU A 899 -13.84 -0.25 -6.86
CA LEU A 899 -14.99 -0.66 -6.06
C LEU A 899 -16.27 -0.27 -6.79
N VAL A 900 -17.36 -0.94 -6.43
CA VAL A 900 -18.71 -0.56 -6.85
C VAL A 900 -19.45 0.09 -5.68
N ASP A 901 -20.49 0.87 -5.97
CA ASP A 901 -21.38 1.33 -4.91
C ASP A 901 -22.09 0.12 -4.31
N PRO A 902 -21.90 -0.20 -3.01
CA PRO A 902 -22.51 -1.37 -2.38
C PRO A 902 -24.05 -1.33 -2.42
N TYR A 903 -24.63 -0.15 -2.61
CA TYR A 903 -26.08 0.04 -2.61
C TYR A 903 -26.70 0.17 -4.00
N ASP A 904 -25.92 0.11 -5.08
CA ASP A 904 -26.43 0.04 -6.45
C ASP A 904 -26.77 -1.40 -6.83
N ALA A 905 -28.05 -1.75 -6.81
CA ALA A 905 -28.54 -3.10 -7.10
C ALA A 905 -28.27 -3.59 -8.54
N LYS A 906 -27.83 -2.70 -9.45
CA LYS A 906 -27.46 -3.09 -10.82
C LYS A 906 -26.04 -3.68 -10.91
N GLN A 907 -25.24 -3.52 -9.85
CA GLN A 907 -23.88 -4.04 -9.79
C GLN A 907 -23.87 -5.50 -9.33
N ASP A 908 -22.82 -6.23 -9.67
CA ASP A 908 -22.61 -7.60 -9.21
C ASP A 908 -22.66 -7.71 -7.67
N LEU A 909 -23.42 -8.67 -7.16
CA LEU A 909 -23.67 -8.85 -5.73
C LEU A 909 -22.38 -9.11 -4.94
N THR A 910 -21.46 -9.90 -5.50
CA THR A 910 -20.17 -10.18 -4.84
C THR A 910 -19.29 -8.94 -4.80
N ALA A 911 -19.23 -8.18 -5.90
CA ALA A 911 -18.50 -6.92 -5.95
C ALA A 911 -19.07 -5.90 -4.93
N ARG A 912 -20.39 -5.80 -4.79
CA ARG A 912 -21.06 -4.95 -3.79
C ARG A 912 -20.69 -5.35 -2.37
N ALA A 913 -20.80 -6.64 -2.04
CA ALA A 913 -20.46 -7.16 -0.72
C ALA A 913 -18.99 -6.94 -0.36
N LYS A 914 -18.08 -7.23 -1.29
CA LYS A 914 -16.64 -6.96 -1.10
C LYS A 914 -16.33 -5.47 -0.99
N SER A 915 -17.03 -4.61 -1.73
CA SER A 915 -16.86 -3.15 -1.61
C SER A 915 -17.29 -2.64 -0.24
N TRP A 916 -18.38 -3.19 0.31
CA TRP A 916 -18.83 -2.89 1.67
C TRP A 916 -17.80 -3.36 2.72
N LEU A 917 -17.32 -4.61 2.62
CA LEU A 917 -16.31 -5.15 3.53
C LEU A 917 -14.99 -4.37 3.44
N HIS A 918 -14.58 -3.97 2.24
CA HIS A 918 -13.40 -3.15 2.05
C HIS A 918 -13.56 -1.79 2.73
N ALA A 919 -14.66 -1.08 2.46
CA ALA A 919 -14.87 0.27 2.98
C ALA A 919 -15.04 0.32 4.51
N ASN A 920 -15.57 -0.73 5.13
CA ASN A 920 -15.91 -0.74 6.56
C ASN A 920 -14.93 -1.56 7.43
N CYS A 921 -14.25 -2.57 6.89
CA CYS A 921 -13.52 -3.55 7.69
C CYS A 921 -12.06 -3.77 7.26
N SER A 922 -11.70 -3.48 6.00
CA SER A 922 -10.36 -3.85 5.51
C SER A 922 -9.21 -3.11 6.19
N SER A 923 -9.41 -1.88 6.69
CA SER A 923 -8.34 -1.14 7.39
C SER A 923 -7.78 -1.86 8.62
N CYS A 924 -8.57 -2.75 9.23
CA CYS A 924 -8.11 -3.61 10.33
C CYS A 924 -7.73 -5.02 9.84
N HIS A 925 -8.33 -5.48 8.74
CA HIS A 925 -8.15 -6.82 8.18
C HIS A 925 -7.36 -6.77 6.86
N VAL A 926 -6.12 -6.28 6.94
CA VAL A 926 -5.08 -6.40 5.91
C VAL A 926 -4.03 -7.42 6.36
N GLU A 927 -3.16 -7.90 5.47
CA GLU A 927 -2.13 -8.92 5.78
C GLU A 927 -1.24 -8.54 6.98
N ALA A 928 -0.80 -7.27 7.04
CA ALA A 928 -0.01 -6.72 8.14
C ALA A 928 -0.87 -6.07 9.25
N GLY A 929 -2.19 -6.21 9.16
CA GLY A 929 -3.15 -5.58 10.07
C GLY A 929 -3.29 -6.37 11.36
N GLY A 930 -3.29 -5.66 12.50
CA GLY A 930 -3.54 -6.26 13.82
C GLY A 930 -5.02 -6.64 14.06
N GLY A 931 -5.82 -6.84 13.02
CA GLY A 931 -7.17 -7.38 13.18
C GLY A 931 -7.08 -8.80 13.72
N ASN A 932 -7.76 -9.07 14.84
CA ASN A 932 -7.65 -10.32 15.62
C ASN A 932 -8.30 -11.55 14.95
N ALA A 933 -8.37 -11.56 13.62
CA ALA A 933 -8.74 -12.70 12.81
C ALA A 933 -7.85 -12.69 11.57
N ALA A 934 -7.31 -13.86 11.22
CA ALA A 934 -6.46 -14.08 10.05
C ALA A 934 -7.25 -13.98 8.73
N MET A 935 -8.11 -12.98 8.57
CA MET A 935 -8.87 -12.67 7.37
C MET A 935 -8.32 -11.43 6.67
N GLU A 936 -8.40 -11.43 5.35
CA GLU A 936 -7.95 -10.35 4.48
C GLU A 936 -9.16 -9.82 3.71
N LEU A 937 -9.62 -8.61 4.05
CA LEU A 937 -10.88 -8.05 3.54
C LEU A 937 -10.70 -7.01 2.44
N GLU A 938 -9.50 -6.88 1.88
CA GLU A 938 -9.25 -6.00 0.75
C GLU A 938 -10.02 -6.44 -0.49
N PHE A 939 -10.56 -5.48 -1.24
CA PHE A 939 -11.36 -5.78 -2.42
C PHE A 939 -10.60 -6.58 -3.48
N THR A 940 -9.30 -6.35 -3.58
CA THR A 940 -8.39 -7.02 -4.52
C THR A 940 -8.04 -8.45 -4.14
N THR A 941 -8.29 -8.86 -2.89
CA THR A 941 -8.06 -10.23 -2.43
C THR A 941 -9.12 -11.16 -3.01
N ALA A 942 -8.70 -12.26 -3.64
CA ALA A 942 -9.62 -13.27 -4.17
C ALA A 942 -10.41 -13.93 -3.02
N LEU A 943 -11.68 -14.27 -3.24
CA LEU A 943 -12.59 -14.69 -2.16
C LEU A 943 -12.09 -15.91 -1.38
N ASP A 944 -11.50 -16.88 -2.07
CA ASP A 944 -10.84 -18.07 -1.51
C ASP A 944 -9.60 -17.74 -0.66
N LYS A 945 -8.95 -16.62 -0.93
CA LYS A 945 -7.79 -16.11 -0.20
C LYS A 945 -8.15 -15.16 0.94
N MET A 946 -9.40 -14.69 1.02
CA MET A 946 -9.85 -13.81 2.12
C MET A 946 -9.88 -14.52 3.48
N ARG A 947 -9.83 -15.86 3.51
CA ARG A 947 -9.85 -16.71 4.72
C ARG A 947 -11.08 -16.46 5.61
N ILE A 948 -12.25 -16.33 4.97
CA ILE A 948 -13.54 -16.10 5.65
C ILE A 948 -14.57 -17.22 5.43
N LEU A 949 -14.42 -18.03 4.37
CA LEU A 949 -15.38 -19.08 4.03
C LEU A 949 -15.11 -20.36 4.84
N ASP A 950 -16.13 -20.84 5.56
CA ASP A 950 -16.08 -22.03 6.42
C ASP A 950 -14.95 -22.03 7.48
N VAL A 951 -14.46 -20.84 7.82
CA VAL A 951 -13.46 -20.63 8.86
C VAL A 951 -14.12 -20.55 10.23
N LYS A 952 -13.60 -21.29 11.22
CA LYS A 952 -14.11 -21.26 12.61
C LYS A 952 -13.79 -19.91 13.27
N PRO A 953 -14.77 -19.21 13.88
CA PRO A 953 -14.54 -17.98 14.64
C PRO A 953 -13.65 -18.25 15.86
N LEU A 954 -12.73 -17.32 16.16
CA LEU A 954 -11.83 -17.41 17.32
C LEU A 954 -12.40 -16.77 18.59
N HIS A 955 -13.23 -15.74 18.44
CA HIS A 955 -13.64 -14.86 19.55
C HIS A 955 -14.99 -15.21 20.18
N HIS A 956 -16.05 -15.13 19.39
CA HIS A 956 -17.41 -15.32 19.87
C HIS A 956 -18.22 -16.03 18.79
N THR A 957 -18.96 -17.07 19.18
CA THR A 957 -19.78 -17.88 18.29
C THR A 957 -21.24 -17.42 18.24
N PHE A 958 -21.65 -16.54 19.16
CA PHE A 958 -23.04 -16.10 19.35
C PHE A 958 -24.01 -17.27 19.57
N ASP A 959 -23.50 -18.34 20.19
CA ASP A 959 -24.22 -19.60 20.42
C ASP A 959 -24.75 -20.27 19.14
N PHE A 960 -24.21 -19.89 17.98
CA PHE A 960 -24.57 -20.52 16.72
C PHE A 960 -24.02 -21.95 16.66
N ALA A 961 -24.88 -22.90 16.30
CA ALA A 961 -24.46 -24.26 15.99
C ALA A 961 -23.56 -24.26 14.73
N ASP A 962 -22.36 -24.83 14.84
CA ASP A 962 -21.33 -24.85 13.77
C ASP A 962 -21.01 -23.44 13.20
N ALA A 963 -20.87 -22.45 14.09
CA ALA A 963 -20.54 -21.07 13.73
C ALA A 963 -19.31 -20.99 12.79
N LYS A 964 -19.44 -20.22 11.70
CA LYS A 964 -18.35 -19.86 10.77
C LYS A 964 -18.21 -18.35 10.68
N LEU A 965 -17.06 -17.83 10.23
CA LEU A 965 -16.93 -16.42 9.87
C LEU A 965 -17.95 -16.05 8.78
N ILE A 966 -17.96 -16.82 7.69
CA ILE A 966 -19.07 -16.94 6.74
C ILE A 966 -19.30 -18.43 6.47
N ALA A 967 -20.54 -18.89 6.60
CA ALA A 967 -20.99 -20.19 6.19
C ALA A 967 -21.74 -20.05 4.85
N PRO A 968 -21.18 -20.50 3.71
CA PRO A 968 -21.83 -20.40 2.41
C PRO A 968 -23.26 -20.98 2.43
N GLY A 969 -24.25 -20.19 1.97
CA GLY A 969 -25.67 -20.56 1.95
C GLY A 969 -26.38 -20.51 3.31
N HIS A 970 -25.68 -20.17 4.40
CA HIS A 970 -26.19 -20.26 5.78
C HIS A 970 -25.93 -18.97 6.59
N PRO A 971 -26.70 -17.89 6.36
CA PRO A 971 -26.58 -16.64 7.12
C PRO A 971 -26.72 -16.82 8.63
N GLU A 972 -27.57 -17.74 9.07
CA GLU A 972 -27.85 -18.05 10.47
C GLU A 972 -26.66 -18.63 11.23
N ARG A 973 -25.61 -19.08 10.52
CA ARG A 973 -24.37 -19.61 11.10
C ARG A 973 -23.17 -18.68 10.87
N SER A 974 -23.40 -17.52 10.24
CA SER A 974 -22.35 -16.61 9.77
C SER A 974 -22.11 -15.46 10.75
N VAL A 975 -20.97 -15.49 11.43
CA VAL A 975 -20.60 -14.54 12.48
C VAL A 975 -20.35 -13.13 11.94
N LEU A 976 -19.76 -12.98 10.74
CA LEU A 976 -19.51 -11.64 10.17
C LEU A 976 -20.82 -10.87 9.92
N LEU A 977 -21.86 -11.54 9.44
CA LEU A 977 -23.18 -10.94 9.26
C LEU A 977 -23.75 -10.48 10.61
N LYS A 978 -23.67 -11.33 11.65
CA LYS A 978 -24.12 -10.98 12.99
C LYS A 978 -23.38 -9.77 13.55
N ARG A 979 -22.07 -9.67 13.36
CA ARG A 979 -21.27 -8.52 13.82
C ARG A 979 -21.63 -7.23 13.10
N ALA A 980 -21.88 -7.29 11.79
CA ALA A 980 -22.34 -6.14 11.00
C ALA A 980 -23.71 -5.62 11.46
N SER A 981 -24.57 -6.50 11.97
CA SER A 981 -25.93 -6.20 12.45
C SER A 981 -26.02 -5.80 13.93
N LEU A 982 -24.89 -5.61 14.62
CA LEU A 982 -24.86 -5.28 16.05
C LEU A 982 -24.29 -3.89 16.29
N ARG A 983 -24.74 -3.24 17.37
CA ARG A 983 -24.11 -2.03 17.91
C ARG A 983 -23.82 -2.24 19.39
N GLY A 984 -22.58 -1.95 19.81
CA GLY A 984 -22.07 -2.28 21.14
C GLY A 984 -21.06 -3.44 21.15
N PRO A 985 -20.99 -4.26 22.23
CA PRO A 985 -20.00 -5.33 22.34
C PRO A 985 -19.98 -6.26 21.12
N HIS A 986 -18.77 -6.59 20.66
CA HIS A 986 -18.50 -7.47 19.50
C HIS A 986 -18.96 -6.95 18.13
N GLN A 987 -19.42 -5.70 18.00
CA GLN A 987 -19.81 -5.11 16.71
C GLN A 987 -18.64 -5.04 15.71
N MET A 988 -18.97 -5.01 14.41
CA MET A 988 -18.03 -4.64 13.35
C MET A 988 -18.67 -3.64 12.36
N PRO A 989 -18.00 -2.53 12.02
CA PRO A 989 -16.73 -2.05 12.60
C PRO A 989 -16.85 -1.66 14.08
N PRO A 990 -15.76 -1.70 14.87
CA PRO A 990 -15.81 -1.43 16.31
C PRO A 990 -16.12 0.03 16.68
N LEU A 991 -15.92 0.95 15.73
CA LEU A 991 -16.08 2.40 15.89
C LEU A 991 -16.83 3.00 14.68
N SER A 992 -17.05 4.33 14.72
CA SER A 992 -17.60 5.16 13.64
C SER A 992 -19.12 5.09 13.40
N SER A 993 -19.86 4.17 14.03
CA SER A 993 -21.31 4.11 13.87
C SER A 993 -22.01 3.67 15.15
N THR A 994 -23.17 4.27 15.40
CA THR A 994 -24.10 3.93 16.48
C THR A 994 -25.39 3.29 15.96
N CYS A 995 -25.62 3.34 14.64
CA CYS A 995 -26.78 2.80 13.96
C CYS A 995 -26.39 1.68 13.00
N VAL A 996 -27.20 0.62 12.91
CA VAL A 996 -27.02 -0.49 11.97
C VAL A 996 -27.18 -0.01 10.53
N ASP A 997 -26.31 -0.46 9.63
CA ASP A 997 -26.49 -0.31 8.19
C ASP A 997 -27.43 -1.40 7.68
N GLU A 998 -28.74 -1.19 7.82
CA GLU A 998 -29.74 -2.20 7.47
C GLU A 998 -29.66 -2.63 6.01
N ARG A 999 -29.32 -1.71 5.09
CA ARG A 999 -29.16 -2.00 3.66
C ARG A 999 -27.92 -2.84 3.41
N GLY A 1000 -26.80 -2.51 4.06
CA GLY A 1000 -25.56 -3.28 3.99
C GLY A 1000 -25.72 -4.69 4.58
N VAL A 1001 -26.38 -4.81 5.74
CA VAL A 1001 -26.66 -6.10 6.37
C VAL A 1001 -27.57 -6.96 5.49
N ALA A 1002 -28.63 -6.39 4.92
CA ALA A 1002 -29.51 -7.11 3.99
C ALA A 1002 -28.75 -7.61 2.75
N MET A 1003 -27.88 -6.78 2.16
CA MET A 1003 -27.04 -7.18 1.02
C MET A 1003 -26.02 -8.26 1.41
N LEU A 1004 -25.38 -8.18 2.58
CA LEU A 1004 -24.47 -9.23 3.04
C LEU A 1004 -25.20 -10.55 3.26
N LYS A 1005 -26.42 -10.51 3.80
CA LYS A 1005 -27.27 -11.69 3.95
C LYS A 1005 -27.59 -12.32 2.58
N GLU A 1006 -28.07 -11.52 1.63
CA GLU A 1006 -28.36 -11.97 0.26
C GLU A 1006 -27.12 -12.59 -0.40
N TRP A 1007 -25.96 -11.96 -0.24
CA TRP A 1007 -24.69 -12.47 -0.76
C TRP A 1007 -24.33 -13.83 -0.17
N ILE A 1008 -24.50 -14.03 1.14
CA ILE A 1008 -24.23 -15.31 1.81
C ILE A 1008 -25.22 -16.39 1.35
N GLU A 1009 -26.52 -16.06 1.23
CA GLU A 1009 -27.56 -16.99 0.73
C GLU A 1009 -27.28 -17.45 -0.71
N ALA A 1010 -26.72 -16.57 -1.54
CA ALA A 1010 -26.38 -16.88 -2.93
C ALA A 1010 -25.12 -17.75 -3.10
N MET A 1011 -24.30 -17.93 -2.06
CA MET A 1011 -23.08 -18.75 -2.15
C MET A 1011 -23.44 -20.23 -2.26
N LYS A 1012 -22.82 -20.91 -3.23
CA LYS A 1012 -22.87 -22.38 -3.34
C LYS A 1012 -21.71 -22.98 -2.56
N LYS A 1013 -21.96 -24.13 -1.94
CA LYS A 1013 -20.97 -24.93 -1.22
C LYS A 1013 -19.92 -25.51 -2.15
#